data_AF-A0A941XSS4-F1
#
_entry.id   AF-A0A941XSS4-F1
#
_cell.length_a   1.000
_cell.length_b   1.000
_cell.length_c   1.000
_cell.angle_alpha   90.00
_cell.angle_beta   90.00
_cell.angle_gamma   90.00
#
_symmetry.space_group_name_H-M   'P 1'
#
loop_
_entity.id
_entity.type
_entity.pdbx_description
1 polymer ?
#
loop_
_entity_poly.entity_id
_entity_poly.type
_entity_poly.pdbx_seq_one_letter_code
_entity_poly.pdbx_strand_id
1 'polypeptide(L)'
;HDKSFAFFSDNYFEMGVIETNNFDYNKKDGFANYPKAVIRALQDAGIDFPYGLNIYFYSTISEQAGLSSGACIEVLTATVMNEIYKLNLTGFELAMRCHKAQTEYLQLNSGIMDQCAIALARENNALFLDNYMLNYEYIPYDLGDYSIIVCQTNKPSQKVNLKYKQRVIECQRALDIIKNNFNVLTLTKIPKEYLEMIENILPDNKLYRRVLHIVTEEERVLKSYEALKNHDIDTFAAQMNASHESLRDNYDVSSPELNKIVELARNEQGCIAARMTGAGFGGCALALVHNDFLVEFKENMAKKYLEATGINGAFFEVSACGGPRRLPKDTESLSDAVASLVQYAIDTHLIDEEDRIYTTNRILSYLNLNYIDEGASHPEPLYMILDSIINYASNEGIIENTSEAKDSFEATIMNIFVPRPSAVIKKFYEFYEKSSTKALDYLYNLSLNSNYIKRNLFEKNIFFNTQTPYGEMVISINQSRIEKVSQTKEKLLNLEGINYPKCLLCKEAVGYHGRLDYPARDNLRIVPVTLGNNQFYFQYSPYPYFPEHSIVLNAHHIPFNMSQKTFKYMFDFVDMFPSYFIGTNADLPIVGGGILQHEHFHTGKYNFPISKAKTIYEESLKDTKIKLLDWPVSVIRLEGENRDALINLATKILNVWRKYDDLESNIIASDTMPHNAITPILHFNDGVYIMDLALRNNRTSEMFPLGIFHPHEEYLHIKKENIGLFEIMGYAILPKRLKEEISLLKERILTHTTTQEASLKKHEAWVMSFINNYSFTKDNISKIFEDEIGKVFTNMLLDCAVFKPTDTGRAHFKKFISQIINK
;
A
#
# COMPACT_ATOMS: atom_id res chain seq x y z
N HIS A 1 6.22 -30.70 -14.71
CA HIS A 1 4.82 -30.30 -14.51
C HIS A 1 4.19 -30.09 -15.87
N ASP A 2 3.02 -30.67 -16.10
CA ASP A 2 2.21 -30.40 -17.28
C ASP A 2 1.61 -28.98 -17.19
N LYS A 3 1.19 -28.44 -18.34
CA LYS A 3 0.53 -27.12 -18.44
C LYS A 3 -1.01 -27.23 -18.50
N SER A 4 -1.55 -28.41 -18.23
CA SER A 4 -2.99 -28.70 -18.23
C SER A 4 -3.65 -28.25 -16.94
N PHE A 5 -4.87 -27.72 -17.06
CA PHE A 5 -5.73 -27.42 -15.94
C PHE A 5 -6.83 -28.47 -15.85
N ALA A 6 -7.21 -28.85 -14.64
CA ALA A 6 -8.35 -29.71 -14.38
C ALA A 6 -9.32 -29.02 -13.43
N PHE A 7 -10.60 -28.97 -13.79
CA PHE A 7 -11.65 -28.36 -12.96
C PHE A 7 -12.67 -29.41 -12.55
N PHE A 8 -13.02 -29.44 -11.27
CA PHE A 8 -14.09 -30.26 -10.73
C PHE A 8 -14.95 -29.43 -9.78
N SER A 9 -16.27 -29.67 -9.75
CA SER A 9 -17.17 -28.99 -8.82
C SER A 9 -18.17 -29.96 -8.23
N ASP A 10 -18.29 -29.97 -6.90
CA ASP A 10 -19.26 -30.79 -6.17
C ASP A 10 -20.70 -30.40 -6.52
N ASN A 11 -20.93 -29.11 -6.83
CA ASN A 11 -22.23 -28.61 -7.27
C ASN A 11 -22.61 -29.08 -8.68
N TYR A 12 -21.66 -29.61 -9.47
CA TYR A 12 -21.84 -30.14 -10.82
C TYR A 12 -21.20 -31.53 -10.94
N PHE A 13 -21.40 -32.38 -9.92
CA PHE A 13 -20.75 -33.68 -9.80
C PHE A 13 -20.89 -34.55 -11.07
N GLU A 14 -22.05 -34.49 -11.74
CA GLU A 14 -22.35 -35.24 -12.96
C GLU A 14 -21.50 -34.84 -14.18
N MET A 15 -20.89 -33.65 -14.17
CA MET A 15 -20.01 -33.20 -15.25
C MET A 15 -18.62 -33.85 -15.20
N GLY A 16 -18.23 -34.44 -14.06
CA GLY A 16 -16.91 -35.02 -13.86
C GLY A 16 -15.77 -33.99 -13.91
N VAL A 17 -14.54 -34.47 -14.07
CA VAL A 17 -13.34 -33.62 -14.19
C VAL A 17 -13.21 -33.10 -15.62
N ILE A 18 -13.09 -31.79 -15.77
CA ILE A 18 -12.87 -31.12 -17.06
C ILE A 18 -11.39 -30.74 -17.17
N GLU A 19 -10.61 -31.56 -17.87
CA GLU A 19 -9.21 -31.31 -18.19
C GLU A 19 -9.07 -30.50 -19.48
N THR A 20 -8.28 -29.43 -19.48
CA THR A 20 -8.06 -28.60 -20.66
C THR A 20 -6.71 -27.88 -20.64
N ASN A 21 -6.17 -27.64 -21.83
CA ASN A 21 -5.11 -26.66 -22.12
C ASN A 21 -5.58 -25.55 -23.07
N ASN A 22 -6.86 -25.58 -23.47
CA ASN A 22 -7.52 -24.55 -24.26
C ASN A 22 -8.53 -23.80 -23.38
N PHE A 23 -8.40 -22.48 -23.33
CA PHE A 23 -9.25 -21.60 -22.52
C PHE A 23 -10.35 -20.90 -23.31
N ASP A 24 -10.55 -21.24 -24.59
CA ASP A 24 -11.66 -20.75 -25.40
C ASP A 24 -13.02 -21.22 -24.87
N TYR A 25 -14.04 -20.36 -24.96
CA TYR A 25 -15.40 -20.72 -24.52
C TYR A 25 -15.96 -21.93 -25.27
N ASN A 26 -16.51 -22.89 -24.53
CA ASN A 26 -17.21 -24.04 -25.08
C ASN A 26 -18.43 -24.37 -24.23
N LYS A 27 -19.62 -24.35 -24.86
CA LYS A 27 -20.90 -24.59 -24.19
C LYS A 27 -20.93 -25.94 -23.43
N LYS A 28 -20.19 -26.96 -23.88
CA LYS A 28 -20.16 -28.28 -23.22
C LYS A 28 -19.41 -28.27 -21.88
N ASP A 29 -18.56 -27.28 -21.65
CA ASP A 29 -17.69 -27.22 -20.48
C ASP A 29 -18.40 -26.60 -19.26
N GLY A 30 -19.68 -26.20 -19.40
CA GLY A 30 -20.53 -25.74 -18.29
C GLY A 30 -19.83 -24.72 -17.39
N PHE A 31 -19.73 -25.02 -16.09
CA PHE A 31 -19.11 -24.15 -15.08
C PHE A 31 -17.62 -23.90 -15.34
N ALA A 32 -16.90 -24.82 -15.99
CA ALA A 32 -15.46 -24.66 -16.26
C ALA A 32 -15.18 -23.49 -17.23
N ASN A 33 -16.19 -22.96 -17.93
CA ASN A 33 -16.02 -21.73 -18.71
C ASN A 33 -15.63 -20.52 -17.84
N TYR A 34 -16.09 -20.43 -16.58
CA TYR A 34 -15.72 -19.34 -15.68
C TYR A 34 -14.21 -19.31 -15.37
N PRO A 35 -13.60 -20.37 -14.81
CA PRO A 35 -12.16 -20.37 -14.56
C PRO A 35 -11.34 -20.28 -15.86
N LYS A 36 -11.79 -20.89 -16.97
CA LYS A 36 -11.13 -20.72 -18.28
C LYS A 36 -11.10 -19.26 -18.74
N ALA A 37 -12.22 -18.55 -18.63
CA ALA A 37 -12.29 -17.14 -19.00
C ALA A 37 -11.34 -16.27 -18.16
N VAL A 38 -11.20 -16.57 -16.86
CA VAL A 38 -10.26 -15.86 -15.98
C VAL A 38 -8.81 -16.14 -16.38
N ILE A 39 -8.45 -17.40 -16.61
CA ILE A 39 -7.11 -17.78 -17.06
C ILE A 39 -6.77 -17.08 -18.38
N ARG A 40 -7.73 -17.04 -19.31
CA ARG A 40 -7.57 -16.33 -20.58
C ARG A 40 -7.40 -14.82 -20.39
N ALA A 41 -8.20 -14.20 -19.53
CA ALA A 41 -8.09 -12.79 -19.20
C ALA A 41 -6.73 -12.42 -18.59
N LEU A 42 -6.14 -13.33 -17.80
CA LEU A 42 -4.79 -13.20 -17.25
C LEU A 42 -3.70 -13.39 -18.33
N GLN A 43 -3.86 -14.36 -19.24
CA GLN A 43 -2.95 -14.55 -20.37
C GLN A 43 -2.90 -13.34 -21.30
N ASP A 44 -4.06 -12.75 -21.61
CA ASP A 44 -4.15 -11.54 -22.42
C ASP A 44 -3.54 -10.31 -21.72
N ALA A 45 -3.25 -10.40 -20.41
CA ALA A 45 -2.48 -9.42 -19.66
C ALA A 45 -0.97 -9.70 -19.63
N GLY A 46 -0.48 -10.67 -20.41
CA GLY A 46 0.94 -11.04 -20.53
C GLY A 46 1.44 -11.99 -19.45
N ILE A 47 0.54 -12.63 -18.70
CA ILE A 47 0.90 -13.54 -17.61
C ILE A 47 1.05 -14.96 -18.17
N ASP A 48 2.24 -15.54 -18.05
CA ASP A 48 2.48 -16.95 -18.39
C ASP A 48 2.40 -17.84 -17.14
N PHE A 49 1.92 -19.06 -17.34
CA PHE A 49 1.80 -20.07 -16.30
C PHE A 49 2.82 -21.18 -16.56
N PRO A 50 3.85 -21.34 -15.69
CA PRO A 50 4.91 -22.33 -15.89
C PRO A 50 4.42 -23.78 -15.75
N TYR A 51 3.28 -23.99 -15.10
CA TYR A 51 2.61 -25.28 -14.90
C TYR A 51 1.09 -25.05 -14.84
N GLY A 52 0.29 -26.11 -14.90
CA GLY A 52 -1.16 -26.04 -14.72
C GLY A 52 -1.61 -26.41 -13.31
N LEU A 53 -2.92 -26.41 -13.06
CA LEU A 53 -3.52 -26.66 -11.73
C LEU A 53 -4.74 -27.57 -11.80
N ASN A 54 -4.90 -28.38 -10.74
CA ASN A 54 -6.15 -29.06 -10.44
C ASN A 54 -6.92 -28.21 -9.43
N ILE A 55 -8.12 -27.74 -9.79
CA ILE A 55 -8.95 -26.89 -8.95
C ILE A 55 -10.28 -27.58 -8.67
N TYR A 56 -10.55 -27.76 -7.39
CA TYR A 56 -11.79 -28.27 -6.85
C TYR A 56 -12.66 -27.10 -6.36
N PHE A 57 -13.91 -27.05 -6.77
CA PHE A 57 -14.88 -26.03 -6.37
C PHE A 57 -15.99 -26.63 -5.52
N TYR A 58 -16.35 -25.91 -4.45
CA TYR A 58 -17.52 -26.19 -3.63
C TYR A 58 -18.18 -24.86 -3.25
N SER A 59 -19.49 -24.79 -3.37
CA SER A 59 -20.29 -23.59 -3.07
C SER A 59 -21.54 -23.94 -2.30
N THR A 60 -21.81 -23.17 -1.24
CA THR A 60 -23.09 -23.17 -0.52
C THR A 60 -24.07 -22.13 -1.08
N ILE A 61 -23.62 -21.26 -1.99
CA ILE A 61 -24.47 -20.28 -2.68
C ILE A 61 -25.32 -21.01 -3.71
N SER A 62 -26.65 -20.94 -3.58
CA SER A 62 -27.55 -21.54 -4.55
C SER A 62 -27.54 -20.77 -5.88
N GLU A 63 -27.49 -21.48 -7.01
CA GLU A 63 -27.46 -20.86 -8.35
C GLU A 63 -28.64 -19.94 -8.64
N GLN A 64 -29.80 -20.27 -8.07
CA GLN A 64 -31.06 -19.59 -8.32
C GLN A 64 -31.25 -18.34 -7.44
N ALA A 65 -30.35 -18.08 -6.49
CA ALA A 65 -30.46 -16.95 -5.59
C ALA A 65 -30.20 -15.60 -6.27
N GLY A 66 -29.49 -15.57 -7.42
CA GLY A 66 -29.08 -14.30 -8.03
C GLY A 66 -28.06 -13.53 -7.16
N LEU A 67 -27.29 -14.26 -6.35
CA LEU A 67 -26.22 -13.75 -5.48
C LEU A 67 -24.83 -13.95 -6.11
N SER A 68 -24.73 -13.70 -7.42
CA SER A 68 -23.45 -13.59 -8.14
C SER A 68 -22.53 -14.81 -8.08
N SER A 69 -23.07 -16.03 -8.07
CA SER A 69 -22.28 -17.28 -7.99
C SER A 69 -21.21 -17.42 -9.07
N GLY A 70 -21.46 -16.94 -10.30
CA GLY A 70 -20.46 -16.91 -11.36
C GLY A 70 -19.27 -15.99 -11.05
N ALA A 71 -19.54 -14.79 -10.52
CA ALA A 71 -18.49 -13.86 -10.11
C ALA A 71 -17.67 -14.42 -8.92
N CYS A 72 -18.29 -15.19 -8.01
CA CYS A 72 -17.55 -15.89 -6.96
C CYS A 72 -16.53 -16.89 -7.54
N ILE A 73 -16.92 -17.70 -8.53
CA ILE A 73 -15.99 -18.62 -9.20
C ILE A 73 -14.89 -17.85 -9.93
N GLU A 74 -15.24 -16.76 -10.62
CA GLU A 74 -14.29 -15.91 -11.34
C GLU A 74 -13.24 -15.33 -10.37
N VAL A 75 -13.67 -14.66 -9.31
CA VAL A 75 -12.77 -14.00 -8.35
C VAL A 75 -12.00 -15.01 -7.52
N LEU A 76 -12.61 -16.14 -7.13
CA LEU A 76 -11.89 -17.23 -6.45
C LEU A 76 -10.78 -17.79 -7.33
N THR A 77 -11.08 -18.06 -8.61
CA THR A 77 -10.06 -18.51 -9.57
C THR A 77 -8.94 -17.48 -9.68
N ALA A 78 -9.28 -16.20 -9.87
CA ALA A 78 -8.27 -15.14 -9.98
C ALA A 78 -7.41 -15.04 -8.71
N THR A 79 -8.01 -15.20 -7.54
CA THR A 79 -7.32 -15.19 -6.23
C THR A 79 -6.36 -16.38 -6.11
N VAL A 80 -6.81 -17.60 -6.42
CA VAL A 80 -5.97 -18.81 -6.44
C VAL A 80 -4.78 -18.64 -7.38
N MET A 81 -5.03 -18.14 -8.59
CA MET A 81 -3.97 -17.89 -9.58
C MET A 81 -2.99 -16.81 -9.08
N ASN A 82 -3.49 -15.74 -8.48
CA ASN A 82 -2.67 -14.65 -7.93
C ASN A 82 -1.71 -15.14 -6.85
N GLU A 83 -2.19 -16.03 -5.97
CA GLU A 83 -1.39 -16.58 -4.89
C GLU A 83 -0.39 -17.63 -5.38
N ILE A 84 -0.84 -18.63 -6.15
CA ILE A 84 0.01 -19.75 -6.58
C ILE A 84 1.13 -19.27 -7.50
N TYR A 85 0.83 -18.37 -8.44
CA TYR A 85 1.82 -17.84 -9.38
C TYR A 85 2.49 -16.55 -8.89
N LYS A 86 2.17 -16.09 -7.68
CA LYS A 86 2.76 -14.89 -7.05
C LYS A 86 2.66 -13.64 -7.95
N LEU A 87 1.48 -13.41 -8.52
CA LEU A 87 1.25 -12.34 -9.52
C LEU A 87 1.25 -10.93 -8.90
N ASN A 88 1.07 -10.82 -7.58
CA ASN A 88 1.04 -9.56 -6.82
C ASN A 88 -0.01 -8.56 -7.31
N LEU A 89 -1.13 -9.06 -7.86
CA LEU A 89 -2.28 -8.24 -8.24
C LEU A 89 -3.10 -7.87 -7.01
N THR A 90 -3.60 -6.63 -6.98
CA THR A 90 -4.53 -6.12 -5.97
C THR A 90 -5.95 -6.68 -6.20
N GLY A 91 -6.79 -6.66 -5.15
CA GLY A 91 -8.19 -7.11 -5.27
C GLY A 91 -8.97 -6.38 -6.37
N PHE A 92 -8.72 -5.08 -6.56
CA PHE A 92 -9.34 -4.32 -7.65
C PHE A 92 -8.83 -4.77 -9.04
N GLU A 93 -7.53 -5.01 -9.20
CA GLU A 93 -6.99 -5.56 -10.44
C GLU A 93 -7.56 -6.95 -10.75
N LEU A 94 -7.72 -7.80 -9.74
CA LEU A 94 -8.40 -9.09 -9.89
C LEU A 94 -9.85 -8.91 -10.34
N ALA A 95 -10.61 -8.01 -9.70
CA ALA A 95 -11.98 -7.70 -10.09
C ALA A 95 -12.08 -7.23 -11.55
N MET A 96 -11.15 -6.37 -12.00
CA MET A 96 -11.07 -5.92 -13.40
C MET A 96 -10.80 -7.08 -14.37
N ARG A 97 -9.92 -8.03 -14.01
CA ARG A 97 -9.66 -9.22 -14.83
C ARG A 97 -10.87 -10.15 -14.89
N CYS A 98 -11.57 -10.33 -13.77
CA CYS A 98 -12.81 -11.11 -13.72
C CYS A 98 -13.94 -10.43 -14.51
N HIS A 99 -14.06 -9.11 -14.45
CA HIS A 99 -15.04 -8.37 -15.25
C HIS A 99 -14.77 -8.51 -16.75
N LYS A 100 -13.49 -8.45 -17.16
CA LYS A 100 -13.08 -8.75 -18.53
C LYS A 100 -13.40 -10.21 -18.90
N ALA A 101 -13.10 -11.15 -18.00
CA ALA A 101 -13.45 -12.57 -18.16
C ALA A 101 -14.94 -12.74 -18.52
N GLN A 102 -15.80 -12.07 -17.75
CA GLN A 102 -17.23 -12.15 -17.87
C GLN A 102 -17.79 -11.47 -19.15
N THR A 103 -17.29 -10.30 -19.50
CA THR A 103 -17.83 -9.52 -20.63
C THR A 103 -17.28 -9.95 -21.98
N GLU A 104 -15.98 -10.23 -22.09
CA GLU A 104 -15.35 -10.52 -23.37
C GLU A 104 -15.41 -12.01 -23.74
N TYR A 105 -15.17 -12.92 -22.78
CA TYR A 105 -15.05 -14.35 -23.08
C TYR A 105 -16.33 -15.12 -22.77
N LEU A 106 -17.03 -14.80 -21.67
CA LEU A 106 -18.35 -15.37 -21.38
C LEU A 106 -19.50 -14.67 -22.10
N GLN A 107 -19.25 -13.45 -22.61
CA GLN A 107 -20.25 -12.61 -23.31
C GLN A 107 -21.51 -12.35 -22.47
N LEU A 108 -21.35 -12.30 -21.15
CA LEU A 108 -22.40 -11.97 -20.21
C LEU A 108 -22.44 -10.44 -20.04
N ASN A 109 -23.64 -9.87 -20.10
CA ASN A 109 -23.82 -8.44 -19.89
C ASN A 109 -23.93 -8.19 -18.39
N SER A 110 -22.94 -7.50 -17.81
CA SER A 110 -22.87 -7.16 -16.38
C SER A 110 -22.03 -5.89 -16.20
N GLY A 111 -22.20 -5.24 -15.05
CA GLY A 111 -21.22 -4.25 -14.56
C GLY A 111 -20.16 -4.93 -13.68
N ILE A 112 -19.23 -4.14 -13.15
CA ILE A 112 -18.13 -4.62 -12.29
C ILE A 112 -18.52 -4.86 -10.83
N MET A 113 -19.73 -4.43 -10.43
CA MET A 113 -20.17 -4.41 -9.03
C MET A 113 -19.93 -5.74 -8.30
N ASP A 114 -20.33 -6.86 -8.91
CA ASP A 114 -20.23 -8.19 -8.29
C ASP A 114 -18.77 -8.57 -8.03
N GLN A 115 -17.91 -8.39 -9.03
CA GLN A 115 -16.48 -8.70 -8.89
C GLN A 115 -15.81 -7.81 -7.84
N CYS A 116 -16.13 -6.51 -7.81
CA CYS A 116 -15.60 -5.59 -6.80
C CYS A 116 -16.13 -5.93 -5.41
N ALA A 117 -17.42 -6.17 -5.24
CA ALA A 117 -18.03 -6.51 -3.96
C ALA A 117 -17.38 -7.76 -3.35
N ILE A 118 -17.05 -8.75 -4.18
CA ILE A 118 -16.36 -9.97 -3.75
C ILE A 118 -14.88 -9.69 -3.49
N ALA A 119 -14.14 -9.17 -4.47
CA ALA A 119 -12.68 -9.04 -4.39
C ALA A 119 -12.19 -7.99 -3.39
N LEU A 120 -13.04 -6.99 -3.08
CA LEU A 120 -12.74 -5.92 -2.14
C LEU A 120 -13.45 -6.12 -0.80
N ALA A 121 -14.23 -7.18 -0.59
CA ALA A 121 -14.97 -7.34 0.67
C ALA A 121 -14.03 -7.30 1.89
N ARG A 122 -14.48 -6.58 2.92
CA ARG A 122 -13.80 -6.47 4.21
C ARG A 122 -14.79 -6.78 5.31
N GLU A 123 -14.33 -7.57 6.28
CA GLU A 123 -15.14 -7.97 7.43
C GLU A 123 -15.72 -6.75 8.16
N ASN A 124 -17.00 -6.83 8.53
CA ASN A 124 -17.77 -5.76 9.19
C ASN A 124 -17.80 -4.43 8.44
N ASN A 125 -17.67 -4.45 7.10
CA ASN A 125 -17.76 -3.25 6.28
C ASN A 125 -18.70 -3.46 5.07
N ALA A 126 -19.47 -2.43 4.76
CA ALA A 126 -20.08 -2.24 3.45
C ALA A 126 -19.09 -1.56 2.50
N LEU A 127 -19.29 -1.76 1.19
CA LEU A 127 -18.47 -1.15 0.15
C LEU A 127 -19.28 -0.07 -0.57
N PHE A 128 -18.80 1.17 -0.53
CA PHE A 128 -19.23 2.20 -1.46
C PHE A 128 -18.33 2.17 -2.68
N LEU A 129 -18.93 2.03 -3.87
CA LEU A 129 -18.22 1.87 -5.14
C LEU A 129 -18.71 2.91 -6.14
N ASP A 130 -17.84 3.85 -6.51
CA ASP A 130 -18.07 4.77 -7.63
C ASP A 130 -17.57 4.11 -8.92
N ASN A 131 -18.49 3.49 -9.66
CA ASN A 131 -18.19 2.82 -10.93
C ASN A 131 -17.76 3.79 -12.05
N TYR A 132 -17.97 5.10 -11.90
CA TYR A 132 -17.56 6.10 -12.89
C TYR A 132 -16.10 6.50 -12.70
N MET A 133 -15.69 6.74 -11.45
CA MET A 133 -14.31 7.07 -11.09
C MET A 133 -13.44 5.84 -10.78
N LEU A 134 -14.05 4.64 -10.74
CA LEU A 134 -13.40 3.39 -10.32
C LEU A 134 -12.76 3.47 -8.93
N ASN A 135 -13.36 4.28 -8.04
CA ASN A 135 -12.93 4.47 -6.65
C ASN A 135 -13.88 3.77 -5.68
N TYR A 136 -13.39 3.44 -4.49
CA TYR A 136 -14.18 2.80 -3.46
C TYR A 136 -13.81 3.25 -2.04
N GLU A 137 -14.77 3.15 -1.13
CA GLU A 137 -14.61 3.44 0.30
C GLU A 137 -15.25 2.31 1.13
N TYR A 138 -14.60 1.96 2.23
CA TYR A 138 -15.15 1.06 3.23
C TYR A 138 -15.96 1.84 4.26
N ILE A 139 -17.19 1.39 4.50
CA ILE A 139 -18.09 1.97 5.49
C ILE A 139 -18.32 0.92 6.56
N PRO A 140 -18.19 1.23 7.86
CA PRO A 140 -18.57 0.31 8.92
C PRO A 140 -19.99 -0.23 8.68
N TYR A 141 -20.12 -1.56 8.65
CA TYR A 141 -21.41 -2.22 8.57
C TYR A 141 -21.97 -2.34 9.98
N ASP A 142 -22.60 -1.27 10.44
CA ASP A 142 -23.30 -1.21 11.73
C ASP A 142 -24.77 -0.88 11.49
N LEU A 143 -25.63 -1.84 11.82
CA LEU A 143 -27.09 -1.73 11.68
C LEU A 143 -27.78 -1.61 13.04
N GLY A 144 -27.03 -1.47 14.14
CA GLY A 144 -27.57 -1.43 15.50
C GLY A 144 -28.34 -2.70 15.84
N ASP A 145 -29.59 -2.54 16.28
CA ASP A 145 -30.48 -3.64 16.69
C ASP A 145 -31.15 -4.37 15.52
N TYR A 146 -30.61 -4.24 14.30
CA TYR A 146 -31.19 -4.83 13.07
C TYR A 146 -30.21 -5.74 12.33
N SER A 147 -30.75 -6.77 11.69
CA SER A 147 -30.03 -7.67 10.78
C SER A 147 -30.67 -7.67 9.39
N ILE A 148 -29.88 -8.02 8.37
CA ILE A 148 -30.39 -8.27 7.01
C ILE A 148 -30.76 -9.75 6.86
N ILE A 149 -32.01 -10.00 6.50
CA ILE A 149 -32.51 -11.31 6.07
C ILE A 149 -32.61 -11.35 4.55
N VAL A 150 -31.99 -12.35 3.93
CA VAL A 150 -32.20 -12.68 2.52
C VAL A 150 -33.48 -13.50 2.38
N CYS A 151 -34.42 -12.98 1.60
CA CYS A 151 -35.70 -13.59 1.27
C CYS A 151 -35.66 -14.10 -0.18
N GLN A 152 -35.31 -15.35 -0.38
CA GLN A 152 -35.20 -15.98 -1.69
C GLN A 152 -36.58 -16.49 -2.16
N THR A 153 -36.99 -16.05 -3.36
CA THR A 153 -38.29 -16.43 -3.94
C THR A 153 -38.36 -17.89 -4.39
N ASN A 154 -37.20 -18.54 -4.63
CA ASN A 154 -37.09 -19.87 -5.25
C ASN A 154 -37.85 -20.01 -6.59
N LYS A 155 -38.16 -18.88 -7.23
CA LYS A 155 -38.72 -18.87 -8.58
C LYS A 155 -37.57 -18.94 -9.59
N PRO A 156 -37.50 -19.99 -10.44
CA PRO A 156 -36.51 -20.04 -11.50
C PRO A 156 -36.74 -18.89 -12.47
N SER A 157 -35.78 -17.97 -12.59
CA SER A 157 -35.92 -16.85 -13.51
C SER A 157 -35.53 -17.26 -14.93
N GLN A 158 -36.53 -17.55 -15.76
CA GLN A 158 -36.29 -17.81 -17.17
C GLN A 158 -35.95 -16.51 -17.89
N LYS A 159 -34.83 -16.50 -18.63
CA LYS A 159 -34.40 -15.41 -19.54
C LYS A 159 -33.94 -14.10 -18.85
N VAL A 160 -33.39 -14.15 -17.62
CA VAL A 160 -32.80 -12.97 -16.94
C VAL A 160 -31.85 -12.22 -17.85
N ASN A 161 -30.86 -12.91 -18.44
CA ASN A 161 -29.84 -12.28 -19.28
C ASN A 161 -30.43 -11.53 -20.48
N LEU A 162 -31.50 -12.04 -21.09
CA LEU A 162 -32.19 -11.37 -22.20
C LEU A 162 -32.89 -10.09 -21.73
N LYS A 163 -33.59 -10.13 -20.58
CA LYS A 163 -34.27 -8.95 -20.01
C LYS A 163 -33.28 -7.92 -19.47
N TYR A 164 -32.19 -8.37 -18.85
CA TYR A 164 -31.09 -7.52 -18.41
C TYR A 164 -30.44 -6.81 -19.60
N LYS A 165 -30.09 -7.55 -20.65
CA LYS A 165 -29.56 -6.98 -21.91
C LYS A 165 -30.51 -5.95 -22.50
N GLN A 166 -31.83 -6.19 -22.42
CA GLN A 166 -32.81 -5.20 -22.84
C GLN A 166 -32.71 -3.89 -22.04
N ARG A 167 -32.48 -3.93 -20.72
CA ARG A 167 -32.26 -2.72 -19.91
C ARG A 167 -30.99 -1.97 -20.30
N VAL A 168 -29.90 -2.69 -20.58
CA VAL A 168 -28.66 -2.09 -21.08
C VAL A 168 -28.91 -1.34 -22.39
N ILE A 169 -29.62 -1.96 -23.34
CA ILE A 169 -29.96 -1.35 -24.63
C ILE A 169 -30.87 -0.12 -24.45
N GLU A 170 -31.87 -0.21 -23.57
CA GLU A 170 -32.77 0.91 -23.26
C GLU A 170 -32.01 2.10 -22.66
N CYS A 171 -31.11 1.85 -21.70
CA CYS A 171 -30.32 2.88 -21.06
C CYS A 171 -29.31 3.50 -22.03
N GLN A 172 -28.66 2.69 -22.87
CA GLN A 172 -27.74 3.20 -23.89
C GLN A 172 -28.47 4.08 -24.90
N ARG A 173 -29.64 3.64 -25.39
CA ARG A 173 -30.46 4.44 -26.31
C ARG A 173 -30.88 5.77 -25.68
N ALA A 174 -31.29 5.77 -24.41
CA ALA A 174 -31.63 7.00 -23.72
C ALA A 174 -30.42 7.95 -23.61
N LEU A 175 -29.24 7.41 -23.24
CA LEU A 175 -28.00 8.16 -23.15
C LEU A 175 -27.58 8.77 -24.49
N ASP A 176 -27.67 8.03 -25.60
CA ASP A 176 -27.32 8.50 -26.95
C ASP A 176 -28.21 9.69 -27.37
N ILE A 177 -29.49 9.68 -27.00
CA ILE A 177 -30.42 10.78 -27.29
C ILE A 177 -30.11 12.00 -26.42
N ILE A 178 -29.86 11.78 -25.12
CA ILE A 178 -29.55 12.85 -24.16
C ILE A 178 -28.23 13.54 -24.52
N LYS A 179 -27.22 12.79 -24.96
CA LYS A 179 -25.91 13.31 -25.40
C LYS A 179 -25.97 14.33 -26.53
N ASN A 180 -27.04 14.30 -27.35
CA ASN A 180 -27.23 15.29 -28.41
C ASN A 180 -27.61 16.69 -27.86
N ASN A 181 -28.10 16.77 -26.62
CA ASN A 181 -28.62 17.99 -26.01
C ASN A 181 -27.85 18.40 -24.74
N PHE A 182 -27.23 17.44 -24.05
CA PHE A 182 -26.53 17.62 -22.78
C PHE A 182 -25.14 17.00 -22.81
N ASN A 183 -24.15 17.70 -22.26
CA ASN A 183 -22.78 17.21 -22.17
C ASN A 183 -22.62 16.24 -20.98
N VAL A 184 -23.15 15.03 -21.11
CA VAL A 184 -23.10 13.98 -20.08
C VAL A 184 -22.51 12.69 -20.62
N LEU A 185 -21.61 12.05 -19.85
CA LEU A 185 -20.94 10.82 -20.27
C LEU A 185 -21.74 9.56 -19.93
N THR A 186 -22.44 9.57 -18.79
CA THR A 186 -23.28 8.47 -18.27
C THR A 186 -24.60 9.03 -17.76
N LEU A 187 -25.62 8.16 -17.61
CA LEU A 187 -26.91 8.57 -17.05
C LEU A 187 -26.85 8.95 -15.57
N THR A 188 -25.88 8.43 -14.81
CA THR A 188 -25.70 8.72 -13.38
C THR A 188 -25.22 10.15 -13.10
N LYS A 189 -24.63 10.83 -14.09
CA LYS A 189 -24.13 12.22 -13.96
C LYS A 189 -25.10 13.26 -14.51
N ILE A 190 -26.36 12.88 -14.70
CA ILE A 190 -27.45 13.80 -15.04
C ILE A 190 -27.94 14.48 -13.75
N PRO A 191 -27.86 15.82 -13.63
CA PRO A 191 -28.47 16.54 -12.52
C PRO A 191 -29.99 16.33 -12.50
N LYS A 192 -30.56 16.19 -11.31
CA LYS A 192 -32.00 15.91 -11.12
C LYS A 192 -32.89 17.00 -11.70
N GLU A 193 -32.41 18.24 -11.70
CA GLU A 193 -33.09 19.41 -12.25
C GLU A 193 -33.31 19.29 -13.76
N TYR A 194 -32.57 18.42 -14.46
CA TYR A 194 -32.71 18.21 -15.90
C TYR A 194 -33.76 17.14 -16.25
N LEU A 195 -34.34 16.44 -15.27
CA LEU A 195 -35.30 15.37 -15.55
C LEU A 195 -36.54 15.85 -16.32
N GLU A 196 -37.10 17.02 -15.98
CA GLU A 196 -38.24 17.59 -16.71
C GLU A 196 -37.89 17.90 -18.18
N MET A 197 -36.69 18.40 -18.43
CA MET A 197 -36.22 18.65 -19.80
C MET A 197 -35.97 17.33 -20.55
N ILE A 198 -35.42 16.33 -19.85
CA ILE A 198 -35.14 15.01 -20.41
C ILE A 198 -36.42 14.27 -20.80
N GLU A 199 -37.48 14.40 -20.01
CA GLU A 199 -38.79 13.83 -20.32
C GLU A 199 -39.30 14.30 -21.69
N ASN A 200 -39.06 15.57 -22.03
CA ASN A 200 -39.52 16.18 -23.28
C ASN A 200 -38.67 15.80 -24.51
N ILE A 201 -37.43 15.35 -24.33
CA ILE A 201 -36.55 14.98 -25.46
C ILE A 201 -36.52 13.47 -25.74
N LEU A 202 -36.95 12.65 -24.79
CA LEU A 202 -37.01 11.21 -24.98
C LEU A 202 -38.26 10.82 -25.78
N PRO A 203 -38.14 9.85 -26.71
CA PRO A 203 -39.21 9.53 -27.66
C PRO A 203 -40.39 8.79 -27.02
N ASP A 204 -40.21 8.22 -25.82
CA ASP A 204 -41.25 7.51 -25.10
C ASP A 204 -41.01 7.54 -23.58
N ASN A 205 -42.11 7.42 -22.84
CA ASN A 205 -42.10 7.41 -21.37
C ASN A 205 -41.34 6.20 -20.79
N LYS A 206 -41.16 5.11 -21.55
CA LYS A 206 -40.43 3.94 -21.05
C LYS A 206 -38.95 4.25 -20.89
N LEU A 207 -38.32 4.91 -21.88
CA LEU A 207 -36.94 5.36 -21.76
C LEU A 207 -36.78 6.40 -20.65
N TYR A 208 -37.72 7.34 -20.53
CA TYR A 208 -37.70 8.32 -19.45
C TYR A 208 -37.70 7.67 -18.07
N ARG A 209 -38.58 6.68 -17.84
CA ARG A 209 -38.59 5.92 -16.58
C ARG A 209 -37.26 5.21 -16.28
N ARG A 210 -36.52 4.73 -17.29
CA ARG A 210 -35.17 4.15 -17.05
C ARG A 210 -34.18 5.21 -16.57
N VAL A 211 -34.20 6.38 -17.18
CA VAL A 211 -33.35 7.51 -16.76
C VAL A 211 -33.74 7.99 -15.37
N LEU A 212 -35.04 8.17 -15.11
CA LEU A 212 -35.58 8.54 -13.81
C LEU A 212 -35.13 7.57 -12.71
N HIS A 213 -35.19 6.26 -12.98
CA HIS A 213 -34.66 5.27 -12.04
C HIS A 213 -33.17 5.52 -11.75
N ILE A 214 -32.33 5.57 -12.79
CA ILE A 214 -30.86 5.68 -12.62
C ILE A 214 -30.47 6.96 -11.89
N VAL A 215 -31.01 8.10 -12.29
CA VAL A 215 -30.69 9.41 -11.67
C VAL A 215 -31.11 9.42 -10.21
N THR A 216 -32.31 8.92 -9.90
CA THR A 216 -32.79 8.91 -8.51
C THR A 216 -32.17 7.78 -7.68
N GLU A 217 -31.67 6.71 -8.31
CA GLU A 217 -30.97 5.62 -7.62
C GLU A 217 -29.60 6.07 -7.14
N GLU A 218 -28.85 6.84 -7.95
CA GLU A 218 -27.60 7.48 -7.52
C GLU A 218 -27.82 8.32 -6.26
N GLU A 219 -28.88 9.15 -6.24
CA GLU A 219 -29.23 9.96 -5.06
C GLU A 219 -29.57 9.09 -3.85
N ARG A 220 -30.30 7.99 -4.04
CA ARG A 220 -30.62 7.04 -2.96
C ARG A 220 -29.38 6.34 -2.41
N VAL A 221 -28.42 5.99 -3.27
CA VAL A 221 -27.14 5.40 -2.86
C VAL A 221 -26.34 6.40 -2.01
N LEU A 222 -26.21 7.65 -2.46
CA LEU A 222 -25.49 8.69 -1.70
C LEU A 222 -26.16 8.98 -0.34
N LYS A 223 -27.49 9.01 -0.28
CA LYS A 223 -28.21 9.14 1.00
C LYS A 223 -28.01 7.93 1.92
N SER A 224 -28.00 6.72 1.35
CA SER A 224 -27.75 5.49 2.11
C SER A 224 -26.32 5.44 2.64
N TYR A 225 -25.35 5.91 1.84
CA TYR A 225 -23.95 6.09 2.22
C TYR A 225 -23.81 6.99 3.46
N GLU A 226 -24.40 8.18 3.42
CA GLU A 226 -24.38 9.12 4.56
C GLU A 226 -25.13 8.57 5.76
N ALA A 227 -26.27 7.90 5.55
CA ALA A 227 -27.06 7.31 6.62
C ALA A 227 -26.28 6.23 7.38
N LEU A 228 -25.61 5.32 6.67
CA LEU A 228 -24.78 4.28 7.30
C LEU A 228 -23.59 4.89 8.06
N LYS A 229 -22.93 5.93 7.52
CA LYS A 229 -21.83 6.61 8.22
C LYS A 229 -22.27 7.31 9.51
N ASN A 230 -23.53 7.73 9.58
CA ASN A 230 -24.09 8.44 10.73
C ASN A 230 -24.96 7.54 11.63
N HIS A 231 -24.96 6.21 11.41
CA HIS A 231 -25.80 5.25 12.14
C HIS A 231 -27.32 5.58 12.08
N ASP A 232 -27.78 6.21 10.99
CA ASP A 232 -29.17 6.59 10.76
C ASP A 232 -29.92 5.46 10.02
N ILE A 233 -30.36 4.47 10.80
CA ILE A 233 -31.02 3.27 10.28
C ILE A 233 -32.37 3.57 9.63
N ASP A 234 -33.09 4.59 10.10
CA ASP A 234 -34.40 4.98 9.58
C ASP A 234 -34.28 5.57 8.17
N THR A 235 -33.30 6.45 7.94
CA THR A 235 -33.03 6.98 6.60
C THR A 235 -32.58 5.87 5.66
N PHE A 236 -31.71 4.96 6.12
CA PHE A 236 -31.27 3.80 5.33
C PHE A 236 -32.47 2.91 4.92
N ALA A 237 -33.34 2.57 5.87
CA ALA A 237 -34.57 1.82 5.65
C ALA A 237 -35.51 2.51 4.65
N ALA A 238 -35.68 3.83 4.78
CA ALA A 238 -36.48 4.62 3.84
C ALA A 238 -35.92 4.59 2.42
N GLN A 239 -34.59 4.70 2.24
CA GLN A 239 -33.95 4.59 0.92
C GLN A 239 -34.07 3.18 0.32
N MET A 240 -33.93 2.12 1.13
CA MET A 240 -34.14 0.75 0.69
C MET A 240 -35.54 0.56 0.10
N ASN A 241 -36.57 1.03 0.82
CA ASN A 241 -37.96 0.93 0.40
C ASN A 241 -38.22 1.72 -0.88
N ALA A 242 -37.78 2.98 -0.94
CA ALA A 242 -37.93 3.84 -2.11
C ALA A 242 -37.24 3.29 -3.35
N SER A 243 -36.09 2.65 -3.19
CA SER A 243 -35.40 2.01 -4.31
C SER A 243 -36.16 0.79 -4.83
N HIS A 244 -36.84 0.00 -3.99
CA HIS A 244 -37.69 -1.09 -4.49
C HIS A 244 -38.84 -0.57 -5.36
N GLU A 245 -39.53 0.49 -4.93
CA GLU A 245 -40.60 1.11 -5.72
C GLU A 245 -40.06 1.56 -7.08
N SER A 246 -38.88 2.20 -7.10
CA SER A 246 -38.23 2.62 -8.34
C SER A 246 -37.84 1.44 -9.24
N LEU A 247 -37.30 0.35 -8.68
CA LEU A 247 -36.97 -0.87 -9.44
C LEU A 247 -38.23 -1.54 -10.02
N ARG A 248 -39.35 -1.52 -9.29
CA ARG A 248 -40.63 -2.08 -9.73
C ARG A 248 -41.27 -1.21 -10.82
N ASP A 249 -41.40 0.10 -10.57
CA ASP A 249 -42.26 0.98 -11.36
C ASP A 249 -41.50 1.73 -12.47
N ASN A 250 -40.27 2.15 -12.19
CA ASN A 250 -39.45 2.94 -13.11
C ASN A 250 -38.45 2.09 -13.89
N TYR A 251 -37.83 1.09 -13.26
CA TYR A 251 -36.88 0.20 -13.93
C TYR A 251 -37.53 -1.09 -14.44
N ASP A 252 -38.70 -1.48 -13.94
CA ASP A 252 -39.48 -2.63 -14.40
C ASP A 252 -38.65 -3.94 -14.36
N VAL A 253 -37.93 -4.17 -13.25
CA VAL A 253 -37.09 -5.36 -13.05
C VAL A 253 -37.59 -6.27 -11.94
N SER A 254 -38.75 -6.00 -11.35
CA SER A 254 -39.36 -6.89 -10.36
C SER A 254 -40.13 -8.05 -11.01
N SER A 255 -40.84 -8.83 -10.20
CA SER A 255 -41.76 -9.90 -10.62
C SER A 255 -42.94 -10.00 -9.64
N PRO A 256 -44.06 -10.67 -9.99
CA PRO A 256 -45.16 -10.90 -9.04
C PRO A 256 -44.67 -11.56 -7.74
N GLU A 257 -43.79 -12.55 -7.86
CA GLU A 257 -43.20 -13.27 -6.73
C GLU A 257 -42.30 -12.38 -5.86
N LEU A 258 -41.44 -11.55 -6.47
CA LEU A 258 -40.61 -10.57 -5.76
C LEU A 258 -41.44 -9.47 -5.08
N ASN A 259 -42.46 -8.95 -5.77
CA ASN A 259 -43.35 -7.96 -5.19
C ASN A 259 -44.08 -8.54 -3.98
N LYS A 260 -44.55 -9.79 -4.10
CA LYS A 260 -45.27 -10.44 -3.00
C LYS A 260 -44.38 -10.73 -1.81
N ILE A 261 -43.13 -11.18 -2.01
CA ILE A 261 -42.22 -11.45 -0.90
C ILE A 261 -41.81 -10.16 -0.18
N VAL A 262 -41.62 -9.05 -0.91
CA VAL A 262 -41.33 -7.73 -0.32
C VAL A 262 -42.54 -7.16 0.43
N GLU A 263 -43.74 -7.27 -0.16
CA GLU A 263 -45.00 -6.87 0.48
C GLU A 263 -45.21 -7.61 1.80
N LEU A 264 -45.07 -8.94 1.80
CA LEU A 264 -45.20 -9.76 3.01
C LEU A 264 -44.14 -9.39 4.05
N ALA A 265 -42.89 -9.23 3.63
CA ALA A 265 -41.79 -8.87 4.54
C ALA A 265 -42.06 -7.53 5.25
N ARG A 266 -42.50 -6.49 4.52
CA ARG A 266 -42.79 -5.16 5.12
C ARG A 266 -44.00 -5.16 6.06
N ASN A 267 -44.89 -6.14 5.93
CA ASN A 267 -46.06 -6.31 6.80
C ASN A 267 -45.78 -7.25 7.98
N GLU A 268 -44.58 -7.83 8.06
CA GLU A 268 -44.17 -8.68 9.17
C GLU A 268 -43.67 -7.84 10.35
N GLN A 269 -43.96 -8.29 11.56
CA GLN A 269 -43.51 -7.62 12.77
C GLN A 269 -41.97 -7.58 12.82
N GLY A 270 -41.42 -6.43 13.24
CA GLY A 270 -39.97 -6.21 13.36
C GLY A 270 -39.26 -5.83 12.06
N CYS A 271 -39.91 -5.92 10.90
CA CYS A 271 -39.33 -5.51 9.62
C CYS A 271 -39.63 -4.03 9.31
N ILE A 272 -38.60 -3.23 9.08
CA ILE A 272 -38.74 -1.79 8.79
C ILE A 272 -38.51 -1.45 7.31
N ALA A 273 -37.83 -2.33 6.57
CA ALA A 273 -37.65 -2.16 5.13
C ALA A 273 -37.44 -3.49 4.42
N ALA A 274 -37.88 -3.56 3.17
CA ALA A 274 -37.48 -4.64 2.28
C ALA A 274 -37.40 -4.18 0.83
N ARG A 275 -36.47 -4.78 0.07
CA ARG A 275 -36.25 -4.50 -1.36
C ARG A 275 -35.71 -5.72 -2.09
N MET A 276 -35.93 -5.79 -3.40
CA MET A 276 -35.20 -6.76 -4.23
C MET A 276 -33.69 -6.45 -4.25
N THR A 277 -32.87 -7.48 -4.50
CA THR A 277 -31.43 -7.36 -4.76
C THR A 277 -31.03 -8.14 -6.01
N GLY A 278 -29.85 -7.83 -6.57
CA GLY A 278 -29.36 -8.42 -7.82
C GLY A 278 -30.15 -7.94 -9.06
N ALA A 279 -30.10 -8.74 -10.14
CA ALA A 279 -30.65 -8.36 -11.45
C ALA A 279 -32.19 -8.30 -11.51
N GLY A 280 -32.89 -8.90 -10.55
CA GLY A 280 -34.35 -8.99 -10.52
C GLY A 280 -34.94 -10.09 -11.40
N PHE A 281 -36.20 -9.92 -11.77
CA PHE A 281 -37.04 -10.88 -12.51
C PHE A 281 -37.22 -12.23 -11.79
N GLY A 282 -37.09 -12.24 -10.47
CA GLY A 282 -36.99 -13.43 -9.61
C GLY A 282 -35.86 -13.24 -8.60
N GLY A 283 -35.27 -14.32 -8.09
CA GLY A 283 -34.11 -14.23 -7.19
C GLY A 283 -34.50 -13.84 -5.76
N CYS A 284 -33.77 -12.88 -5.16
CA CYS A 284 -33.89 -12.53 -3.76
C CYS A 284 -34.37 -11.10 -3.49
N ALA A 285 -34.97 -10.93 -2.32
CA ALA A 285 -35.11 -9.67 -1.63
C ALA A 285 -34.25 -9.64 -0.36
N LEU A 286 -33.94 -8.45 0.13
CA LEU A 286 -33.34 -8.18 1.42
C LEU A 286 -34.41 -7.54 2.30
N ALA A 287 -34.54 -8.00 3.55
CA ALA A 287 -35.39 -7.41 4.58
C ALA A 287 -34.52 -6.97 5.76
N LEU A 288 -34.77 -5.77 6.27
CA LEU A 288 -34.11 -5.21 7.44
C LEU A 288 -35.01 -5.42 8.66
N VAL A 289 -34.61 -6.33 9.55
CA VAL A 289 -35.46 -6.88 10.60
C VAL A 289 -34.78 -6.70 11.95
N HIS A 290 -35.52 -6.22 12.93
CA HIS A 290 -35.05 -6.07 14.30
C HIS A 290 -34.69 -7.42 14.92
N ASN A 291 -33.58 -7.48 15.67
CA ASN A 291 -32.95 -8.71 16.16
C ASN A 291 -33.89 -9.56 17.03
N ASP A 292 -34.78 -8.92 17.78
CA ASP A 292 -35.79 -9.60 18.62
C ASP A 292 -36.83 -10.41 17.83
N PHE A 293 -36.97 -10.20 16.52
CA PHE A 293 -38.02 -10.83 15.70
C PHE A 293 -37.47 -11.75 14.60
N LEU A 294 -36.16 -12.03 14.56
CA LEU A 294 -35.56 -12.76 13.44
C LEU A 294 -36.13 -14.18 13.28
N VAL A 295 -36.39 -14.87 14.40
CA VAL A 295 -36.93 -16.24 14.39
C VAL A 295 -38.38 -16.21 13.88
N GLU A 296 -39.25 -15.43 14.51
CA GLU A 296 -40.66 -15.35 14.10
C GLU A 296 -40.79 -14.84 12.66
N PHE A 297 -39.96 -13.87 12.25
CA PHE A 297 -39.96 -13.35 10.89
C PHE A 297 -39.70 -14.46 9.86
N LYS A 298 -38.64 -15.27 10.03
CA LYS A 298 -38.29 -16.35 9.09
C LYS A 298 -39.41 -17.41 9.00
N GLU A 299 -39.97 -17.82 10.14
CA GLU A 299 -41.04 -18.82 10.19
C GLU A 299 -42.34 -18.32 9.55
N ASN A 300 -42.76 -17.09 9.90
CA ASN A 300 -43.97 -16.48 9.37
C ASN A 300 -43.85 -16.21 7.87
N MET A 301 -42.69 -15.74 7.41
CA MET A 301 -42.43 -15.49 6.00
C MET A 301 -42.49 -16.76 5.17
N ALA A 302 -41.93 -17.88 5.65
CA ALA A 302 -42.02 -19.17 4.97
C ALA A 302 -43.47 -19.61 4.78
N LYS A 303 -44.30 -19.51 5.83
CA LYS A 303 -45.71 -19.87 5.78
C LYS A 303 -46.52 -18.93 4.89
N LYS A 304 -46.45 -17.61 5.13
CA LYS A 304 -47.24 -16.60 4.41
C LYS A 304 -46.90 -16.58 2.91
N TYR A 305 -45.63 -16.74 2.56
CA TYR A 305 -45.21 -16.76 1.15
C TYR A 305 -45.72 -18.02 0.43
N LEU A 306 -45.64 -19.19 1.07
CA LEU A 306 -46.19 -20.43 0.54
C LEU A 306 -47.71 -20.34 0.35
N GLU A 307 -48.44 -19.83 1.34
CA GLU A 307 -49.89 -19.62 1.26
C GLU A 307 -50.27 -18.65 0.13
N ALA A 308 -49.49 -17.59 -0.08
CA ALA A 308 -49.79 -16.57 -1.09
C ALA A 308 -49.41 -16.96 -2.52
N THR A 309 -48.40 -17.82 -2.71
CA THR A 309 -47.81 -18.07 -4.04
C THR A 309 -47.79 -19.54 -4.45
N GLY A 310 -47.96 -20.47 -3.51
CA GLY A 310 -47.75 -21.90 -3.73
C GLY A 310 -46.27 -22.30 -3.87
N ILE A 311 -45.33 -21.40 -3.58
CA ILE A 311 -43.88 -21.63 -3.71
C ILE A 311 -43.22 -21.60 -2.32
N ASN A 312 -42.36 -22.58 -2.05
CA ASN A 312 -41.51 -22.57 -0.85
C ASN A 312 -40.36 -21.57 -1.04
N GLY A 313 -40.40 -20.43 -0.34
CA GLY A 313 -39.29 -19.49 -0.25
C GLY A 313 -38.20 -19.98 0.72
N ALA A 314 -37.03 -19.35 0.67
CA ALA A 314 -35.96 -19.56 1.67
C ALA A 314 -35.59 -18.23 2.34
N PHE A 315 -35.37 -18.27 3.65
CA PHE A 315 -35.17 -17.09 4.49
C PHE A 315 -33.98 -17.33 5.42
N PHE A 316 -32.89 -16.59 5.21
CA PHE A 316 -31.66 -16.79 5.97
C PHE A 316 -30.97 -15.46 6.26
N GLU A 317 -30.30 -15.40 7.41
CA GLU A 317 -29.54 -14.25 7.86
C GLU A 317 -28.17 -14.20 7.17
N VAL A 318 -27.67 -12.99 6.92
CA VAL A 318 -26.35 -12.75 6.35
C VAL A 318 -25.63 -11.65 7.11
N SER A 319 -24.30 -11.69 7.09
CA SER A 319 -23.42 -10.66 7.67
C SER A 319 -22.37 -10.20 6.66
N ALA A 320 -21.82 -9.00 6.88
CA ALA A 320 -20.73 -8.47 6.07
C ALA A 320 -19.41 -9.19 6.39
N CYS A 321 -18.99 -10.11 5.53
CA CYS A 321 -17.76 -10.90 5.69
C CYS A 321 -16.58 -10.35 4.88
N GLY A 322 -15.37 -10.86 5.17
CA GLY A 322 -14.18 -10.57 4.37
C GLY A 322 -14.19 -11.27 3.00
N GLY A 323 -13.49 -10.69 2.03
CA GLY A 323 -13.39 -11.22 0.66
C GLY A 323 -12.56 -12.50 0.53
N PRO A 324 -12.36 -12.99 -0.71
CA PRO A 324 -11.57 -14.17 -1.01
C PRO A 324 -10.18 -14.06 -0.42
N ARG A 325 -9.81 -15.10 0.31
CA ARG A 325 -8.50 -15.26 0.91
C ARG A 325 -8.16 -16.74 0.87
N ARG A 326 -6.87 -17.06 0.83
CA ARG A 326 -6.43 -18.34 1.35
C ARG A 326 -6.92 -18.46 2.77
N LEU A 327 -7.83 -19.39 3.01
CA LEU A 327 -8.01 -19.86 4.36
C LEU A 327 -6.68 -20.54 4.73
N PRO A 328 -6.17 -20.33 5.96
CA PRO A 328 -5.31 -21.34 6.54
C PRO A 328 -5.98 -22.67 6.24
N LYS A 329 -5.22 -23.67 5.79
CA LYS A 329 -5.77 -25.01 5.60
C LYS A 329 -6.72 -25.26 6.79
N ASP A 330 -7.91 -25.81 6.56
CA ASP A 330 -8.77 -26.33 7.66
C ASP A 330 -8.04 -27.41 8.49
N THR A 331 -6.77 -27.69 8.14
CA THR A 331 -5.77 -28.55 8.76
C THR A 331 -4.46 -27.85 9.11
N GLU A 332 -4.39 -26.52 9.24
CA GLU A 332 -3.45 -25.95 10.21
C GLU A 332 -4.24 -25.58 11.44
N SER A 333 -4.45 -26.60 12.27
CA SER A 333 -4.78 -26.37 13.66
C SER A 333 -3.76 -25.37 14.23
N LEU A 334 -4.13 -24.61 15.26
CA LEU A 334 -3.16 -23.78 15.98
C LEU A 334 -1.89 -24.57 16.34
N SER A 335 -2.01 -25.89 16.54
CA SER A 335 -0.88 -26.78 16.78
C SER A 335 0.11 -26.86 15.62
N ASP A 336 -0.36 -26.93 14.37
CA ASP A 336 0.48 -26.96 13.17
C ASP A 336 1.15 -25.60 12.94
N ALA A 337 0.45 -24.50 13.20
CA ALA A 337 1.03 -23.16 13.10
C ALA A 337 2.13 -22.95 14.16
N VAL A 338 1.89 -23.38 15.41
CA VAL A 338 2.91 -23.34 16.47
C VAL A 338 4.09 -24.26 16.12
N ALA A 339 3.84 -25.48 15.64
CA ALA A 339 4.89 -26.40 15.21
C ALA A 339 5.72 -25.83 14.05
N SER A 340 5.07 -25.23 13.06
CA SER A 340 5.71 -24.60 11.90
C SER A 340 6.52 -23.38 12.29
N LEU A 341 6.05 -22.57 13.25
CA LEU A 341 6.80 -21.41 13.73
C LEU A 341 8.08 -21.82 14.46
N VAL A 342 7.99 -22.83 15.32
CA VAL A 342 9.15 -23.35 16.04
C VAL A 342 10.13 -24.02 15.07
N GLN A 343 9.64 -24.78 14.08
CA GLN A 343 10.49 -25.36 13.04
C GLN A 343 11.17 -24.28 12.21
N TYR A 344 10.45 -23.23 11.82
CA TYR A 344 11.03 -22.07 11.13
C TYR A 344 12.18 -21.45 11.95
N ALA A 345 12.01 -21.29 13.25
CA ALA A 345 13.04 -20.73 14.12
C ALA A 345 14.31 -21.61 14.19
N ILE A 346 14.14 -22.93 14.11
CA ILE A 346 15.25 -23.91 14.06
C ILE A 346 15.94 -23.88 12.69
N ASP A 347 15.17 -23.92 11.61
CA ASP A 347 15.67 -23.90 10.22
C ASP A 347 16.44 -22.62 9.91
N THR A 348 16.07 -21.51 10.56
CA THR A 348 16.73 -20.20 10.43
C THR A 348 17.80 -19.93 11.48
N HIS A 349 18.10 -20.91 12.34
CA HIS A 349 19.08 -20.84 13.42
C HIS A 349 18.86 -19.68 14.41
N LEU A 350 17.60 -19.30 14.64
CA LEU A 350 17.23 -18.41 15.74
C LEU A 350 17.35 -19.14 17.09
N ILE A 351 16.98 -20.42 17.09
CA ILE A 351 17.10 -21.35 18.22
C ILE A 351 17.68 -22.68 17.74
N ASP A 352 18.12 -23.52 18.68
CA ASP A 352 18.54 -24.90 18.41
C ASP A 352 17.38 -25.89 18.73
N GLU A 353 17.48 -27.14 18.29
CA GLU A 353 16.43 -28.16 18.45
C GLU A 353 16.07 -28.40 19.93
N GLU A 354 17.05 -28.28 20.82
CA GLU A 354 16.91 -28.40 22.27
C GLU A 354 15.94 -27.37 22.88
N ASP A 355 15.75 -26.22 22.22
CA ASP A 355 14.85 -25.15 22.66
C ASP A 355 13.40 -25.34 22.21
N ARG A 356 13.08 -26.38 21.40
CA ARG A 356 11.73 -26.61 20.85
C ARG A 356 10.66 -26.60 21.94
N ILE A 357 10.82 -27.46 22.94
CA ILE A 357 9.83 -27.60 24.03
C ILE A 357 9.70 -26.29 24.83
N TYR A 358 10.83 -25.63 25.10
CA TYR A 358 10.83 -24.37 25.83
C TYR A 358 10.04 -23.29 25.06
N THR A 359 10.35 -23.10 23.77
CA THR A 359 9.73 -22.08 22.95
C THR A 359 8.26 -22.35 22.67
N THR A 360 7.86 -23.61 22.42
CA THR A 360 6.45 -24.01 22.37
C THR A 360 5.70 -23.60 23.64
N ASN A 361 6.22 -23.93 24.82
CA ASN A 361 5.59 -23.56 26.09
C ASN A 361 5.50 -22.03 26.29
N ARG A 362 6.48 -21.27 25.80
CA ARG A 362 6.42 -19.79 25.83
C ARG A 362 5.31 -19.26 24.94
N ILE A 363 5.13 -19.82 23.73
CA ILE A 363 4.04 -19.42 22.82
C ILE A 363 2.69 -19.70 23.46
N LEU A 364 2.48 -20.90 24.01
CA LEU A 364 1.22 -21.25 24.70
C LEU A 364 0.89 -20.30 25.85
N SER A 365 1.90 -19.88 26.62
CA SER A 365 1.72 -18.90 27.68
C SER A 365 1.22 -17.54 27.17
N TYR A 366 1.64 -17.09 25.99
CA TYR A 366 1.13 -15.86 25.37
C TYR A 366 -0.25 -16.03 24.76
N LEU A 367 -0.61 -17.27 24.42
CA LEU A 367 -1.93 -17.63 23.89
C LEU A 367 -2.92 -18.03 25.00
N ASN A 368 -2.57 -17.88 26.28
CA ASN A 368 -3.39 -18.32 27.43
C ASN A 368 -3.81 -19.81 27.38
N LEU A 369 -2.94 -20.67 26.83
CA LEU A 369 -3.17 -22.11 26.70
C LEU A 369 -2.37 -22.92 27.72
N ASN A 370 -3.00 -23.95 28.30
CA ASN A 370 -2.35 -24.90 29.21
C ASN A 370 -1.73 -26.09 28.48
N TYR A 371 -2.22 -26.42 27.28
CA TYR A 371 -1.71 -27.48 26.43
C TYR A 371 -2.06 -27.17 24.97
N ILE A 372 -1.43 -27.89 24.05
CA ILE A 372 -1.79 -27.95 22.64
C ILE A 372 -1.52 -29.37 22.14
N ASP A 373 -2.32 -29.85 21.18
CA ASP A 373 -2.06 -31.14 20.54
C ASP A 373 -0.75 -31.10 19.74
N GLU A 374 -0.22 -32.27 19.39
CA GLU A 374 0.97 -32.35 18.54
C GLU A 374 0.61 -31.96 17.10
N GLY A 375 1.20 -30.86 16.61
CA GLY A 375 1.03 -30.39 15.24
C GLY A 375 2.14 -30.87 14.30
N ALA A 376 1.84 -30.89 13.01
CA ALA A 376 2.79 -31.11 11.93
C ALA A 376 3.34 -29.77 11.42
N SER A 377 4.66 -29.67 11.29
CA SER A 377 5.28 -28.52 10.62
C SER A 377 5.05 -28.57 9.12
N HIS A 378 4.75 -27.41 8.53
CA HIS A 378 4.59 -27.23 7.10
C HIS A 378 5.49 -26.09 6.58
N PRO A 379 6.10 -26.24 5.38
CA PRO A 379 6.95 -25.21 4.81
C PRO A 379 6.08 -24.07 4.24
N GLU A 380 5.74 -23.10 5.07
CA GLU A 380 4.97 -21.91 4.72
C GLU A 380 5.78 -20.61 4.90
N PRO A 381 5.43 -19.52 4.20
CA PRO A 381 6.01 -18.21 4.48
C PRO A 381 5.73 -17.77 5.93
N LEU A 382 6.75 -17.23 6.61
CA LEU A 382 6.64 -16.81 8.02
C LEU A 382 5.41 -15.95 8.33
N TYR A 383 5.07 -15.00 7.44
CA TYR A 383 3.91 -14.12 7.66
C TYR A 383 2.59 -14.90 7.75
N MET A 384 2.45 -16.02 7.01
CA MET A 384 1.25 -16.86 7.06
C MET A 384 1.16 -17.62 8.38
N ILE A 385 2.29 -18.18 8.83
CA ILE A 385 2.39 -18.89 10.11
C ILE A 385 2.02 -17.94 11.26
N LEU A 386 2.55 -16.71 11.23
CA LEU A 386 2.25 -15.69 12.22
C LEU A 386 0.79 -15.22 12.14
N ASP A 387 0.23 -15.01 10.94
CA ASP A 387 -1.17 -14.61 10.75
C ASP A 387 -2.13 -15.64 11.39
N SER A 388 -1.86 -16.94 11.28
CA SER A 388 -2.67 -17.98 11.93
C SER A 388 -2.68 -17.84 13.46
N ILE A 389 -1.51 -17.62 14.07
CA ILE A 389 -1.36 -17.45 15.54
C ILE A 389 -2.00 -16.13 16.00
N ILE A 390 -1.81 -15.05 15.26
CA ILE A 390 -2.36 -13.71 15.55
C ILE A 390 -3.88 -13.71 15.42
N ASN A 391 -4.42 -14.36 14.38
CA ASN A 391 -5.87 -14.46 14.19
C ASN A 391 -6.51 -15.28 15.32
N TYR A 392 -5.88 -16.37 15.76
CA TYR A 392 -6.32 -17.08 16.96
C TYR A 392 -6.34 -16.15 18.18
N ALA A 393 -5.24 -15.44 18.45
CA ALA A 393 -5.17 -14.52 19.58
C ALA A 393 -6.22 -13.42 19.52
N SER A 394 -6.51 -12.89 18.33
CA SER A 394 -7.55 -11.88 18.12
C SER A 394 -8.96 -12.44 18.32
N ASN A 395 -9.23 -13.66 17.84
CA ASN A 395 -10.55 -14.28 17.92
C ASN A 395 -10.91 -14.69 19.36
N GLU A 396 -9.92 -15.16 20.13
CA GLU A 396 -10.09 -15.51 21.55
C GLU A 396 -10.05 -14.28 22.48
N GLY A 397 -9.94 -13.06 21.92
CA GLY A 397 -9.89 -11.81 22.70
C GLY A 397 -8.63 -11.64 23.54
N ILE A 398 -7.54 -12.36 23.23
CA ILE A 398 -6.23 -12.22 23.88
C ILE A 398 -5.59 -10.88 23.49
N ILE A 399 -5.83 -10.44 22.26
CA ILE A 399 -5.45 -9.13 21.75
C ILE A 399 -6.65 -8.43 21.10
N GLU A 400 -6.62 -7.11 21.05
CA GLU A 400 -7.61 -6.33 20.29
C GLU A 400 -7.49 -6.62 18.79
N ASN A 401 -8.61 -6.61 18.06
CA ASN A 401 -8.62 -6.78 16.60
C ASN A 401 -8.27 -5.45 15.88
N THR A 402 -7.12 -4.88 16.20
CA THR A 402 -6.57 -3.66 15.59
C THR A 402 -5.23 -3.96 14.91
N SER A 403 -4.83 -3.16 13.92
CA SER A 403 -3.56 -3.39 13.21
C SER A 403 -2.36 -3.25 14.16
N GLU A 404 -2.42 -2.29 15.07
CA GLU A 404 -1.38 -1.95 16.03
C GLU A 404 -1.20 -3.06 17.07
N ALA A 405 -2.29 -3.65 17.57
CA ALA A 405 -2.24 -4.78 18.50
C ALA A 405 -1.69 -6.04 17.83
N LYS A 406 -2.10 -6.32 16.58
CA LYS A 406 -1.56 -7.43 15.79
C LYS A 406 -0.06 -7.30 15.54
N ASP A 407 0.41 -6.12 15.12
CA ASP A 407 1.84 -5.84 14.91
C ASP A 407 2.66 -6.00 16.21
N SER A 408 2.12 -5.55 17.34
CA SER A 408 2.77 -5.66 18.65
C SER A 408 2.84 -7.10 19.16
N PHE A 409 1.77 -7.86 18.96
CA PHE A 409 1.72 -9.28 19.31
C PHE A 409 2.66 -10.10 18.43
N GLU A 410 2.73 -9.80 17.13
CA GLU A 410 3.68 -10.43 16.22
C GLU A 410 5.14 -10.26 16.70
N ALA A 411 5.53 -9.03 17.06
CA ALA A 411 6.86 -8.75 17.61
C ALA A 411 7.11 -9.50 18.93
N THR A 412 6.08 -9.59 19.78
CA THR A 412 6.13 -10.32 21.06
C THR A 412 6.36 -11.82 20.85
N ILE A 413 5.61 -12.44 19.93
CA ILE A 413 5.75 -13.86 19.58
C ILE A 413 7.15 -14.12 18.98
N MET A 414 7.60 -13.29 18.04
CA MET A 414 8.93 -13.47 17.45
C MET A 414 10.06 -13.27 18.45
N ASN A 415 9.90 -12.41 19.46
CA ASN A 415 10.89 -12.16 20.50
C ASN A 415 11.22 -13.42 21.34
N ILE A 416 10.33 -14.42 21.39
CA ILE A 416 10.57 -15.71 22.05
C ILE A 416 11.84 -16.39 21.52
N PHE A 417 12.10 -16.25 20.22
CA PHE A 417 13.21 -16.90 19.51
C PHE A 417 14.48 -16.04 19.47
N VAL A 418 14.41 -14.78 19.92
CA VAL A 418 15.55 -13.86 19.78
C VAL A 418 16.38 -13.87 21.06
N PRO A 419 17.69 -14.24 21.01
CA PRO A 419 18.55 -14.26 22.19
C PRO A 419 18.57 -12.94 22.93
N ARG A 420 18.83 -12.97 24.24
CA ARG A 420 18.95 -11.75 25.06
C ARG A 420 20.06 -10.84 24.52
N PRO A 421 19.96 -9.51 24.71
CA PRO A 421 20.95 -8.56 24.18
C PRO A 421 22.41 -8.91 24.48
N SER A 422 22.73 -9.38 25.68
CA SER A 422 24.10 -9.78 26.06
C SER A 422 24.66 -10.93 25.21
N ALA A 423 23.84 -11.91 24.85
CA ALA A 423 24.23 -13.04 24.02
C ALA A 423 24.48 -12.59 22.57
N VAL A 424 23.58 -11.75 22.03
CA VAL A 424 23.73 -11.16 20.69
C VAL A 424 25.01 -10.35 20.59
N ILE A 425 25.28 -9.48 21.57
CA ILE A 425 26.48 -8.65 21.61
C ILE A 425 27.75 -9.51 21.66
N LYS A 426 27.79 -10.52 22.54
CA LYS A 426 28.93 -11.43 22.64
C LYS A 426 29.20 -12.14 21.31
N LYS A 427 28.16 -12.74 20.70
CA LYS A 427 28.27 -13.46 19.43
C LYS A 427 28.65 -12.55 18.27
N PHE A 428 28.15 -11.31 18.26
CA PHE A 428 28.56 -10.29 17.28
C PHE A 428 30.06 -10.03 17.35
N TYR A 429 30.61 -9.80 18.55
CA TYR A 429 32.04 -9.54 18.71
C TYR A 429 32.92 -10.77 18.47
N GLU A 430 32.45 -11.99 18.80
CA GLU A 430 33.11 -13.24 18.42
C GLU A 430 33.22 -13.39 16.89
N PHE A 431 32.22 -12.94 16.13
CA PHE A 431 32.31 -12.87 14.67
C PHE A 431 33.18 -11.71 14.19
N TYR A 432 33.13 -10.57 14.88
CA TYR A 432 33.90 -9.37 14.54
C TYR A 432 35.40 -9.61 14.62
N GLU A 433 35.87 -10.34 15.64
CA GLU A 433 37.27 -10.79 15.78
C GLU A 433 37.77 -11.58 14.56
N LYS A 434 36.86 -12.27 13.87
CA LYS A 434 37.18 -13.02 12.64
C LYS A 434 37.07 -12.14 11.40
N SER A 435 36.02 -11.33 11.31
CA SER A 435 35.77 -10.40 10.21
C SER A 435 34.55 -9.50 10.53
N SER A 436 34.66 -8.21 10.23
CA SER A 436 33.54 -7.27 10.34
C SER A 436 32.33 -7.68 9.48
N THR A 437 32.55 -8.24 8.29
CA THR A 437 31.48 -8.75 7.42
C THR A 437 30.70 -9.88 8.09
N LYS A 438 31.37 -10.83 8.75
CA LYS A 438 30.68 -11.92 9.45
C LYS A 438 29.83 -11.43 10.61
N ALA A 439 30.29 -10.38 11.32
CA ALA A 439 29.53 -9.78 12.41
C ALA A 439 28.27 -9.07 11.89
N LEU A 440 28.40 -8.33 10.80
CA LEU A 440 27.28 -7.66 10.11
C LEU A 440 26.27 -8.69 9.58
N ASP A 441 26.74 -9.73 8.87
CA ASP A 441 25.89 -10.81 8.35
C ASP A 441 25.10 -11.49 9.48
N TYR A 442 25.74 -11.74 10.63
CA TYR A 442 25.08 -12.31 11.80
C TYR A 442 23.93 -11.42 12.30
N LEU A 443 24.19 -10.13 12.53
CA LEU A 443 23.17 -9.22 13.04
C LEU A 443 22.07 -8.95 11.99
N TYR A 444 22.42 -8.91 10.70
CA TYR A 444 21.44 -8.73 9.62
C TYR A 444 20.51 -9.92 9.51
N ASN A 445 21.06 -11.14 9.48
CA ASN A 445 20.27 -12.37 9.42
C ASN A 445 19.40 -12.54 10.66
N LEU A 446 19.91 -12.22 11.86
CA LEU A 446 19.09 -12.20 13.07
C LEU A 446 17.91 -11.23 12.94
N SER A 447 18.16 -10.03 12.40
CA SER A 447 17.15 -8.99 12.22
C SER A 447 16.12 -9.33 11.13
N LEU A 448 16.54 -10.06 10.09
CA LEU A 448 15.66 -10.61 9.05
C LEU A 448 14.80 -11.76 9.56
N ASN A 449 15.43 -12.77 10.15
CA ASN A 449 14.75 -14.01 10.56
C ASN A 449 13.81 -13.78 11.75
N SER A 450 14.12 -12.80 12.62
CA SER A 450 13.20 -12.37 13.69
C SER A 450 12.00 -11.56 13.21
N ASN A 451 11.87 -11.33 11.90
CA ASN A 451 10.89 -10.45 11.27
C ASN A 451 10.93 -8.99 11.77
N TYR A 452 12.04 -8.57 12.39
CA TYR A 452 12.24 -7.16 12.77
C TYR A 452 12.38 -6.28 11.52
N ILE A 453 13.15 -6.76 10.53
CA ILE A 453 13.17 -6.18 9.19
C ILE A 453 12.02 -6.80 8.39
N LYS A 454 11.00 -5.99 8.09
CA LYS A 454 9.78 -6.45 7.39
C LYS A 454 10.04 -6.63 5.89
N ARG A 455 10.59 -7.78 5.51
CA ARG A 455 11.00 -8.12 4.13
C ARG A 455 9.83 -7.99 3.13
N ASN A 456 8.66 -8.51 3.51
CA ASN A 456 7.44 -8.44 2.71
C ASN A 456 6.99 -7.01 2.37
N LEU A 457 7.33 -6.02 3.20
CA LEU A 457 7.04 -4.61 2.94
C LEU A 457 8.05 -4.00 1.97
N PHE A 458 9.33 -4.36 2.08
CA PHE A 458 10.36 -3.89 1.17
C PHE A 458 10.16 -4.44 -0.25
N GLU A 459 9.81 -5.71 -0.39
CA GLU A 459 9.56 -6.36 -1.68
C GLU A 459 8.37 -5.77 -2.45
N LYS A 460 7.46 -5.06 -1.76
CA LYS A 460 6.34 -4.35 -2.39
C LYS A 460 6.77 -3.01 -3.01
N ASN A 461 7.92 -2.45 -2.63
CA ASN A 461 8.38 -1.17 -3.16
C ASN A 461 8.65 -1.26 -4.66
N ILE A 462 8.32 -0.20 -5.39
CA ILE A 462 8.59 -0.10 -6.83
C ILE A 462 9.95 0.56 -7.00
N PHE A 463 10.80 0.00 -7.85
CA PHE A 463 12.11 0.55 -8.19
C PHE A 463 12.26 0.67 -9.70
N PHE A 464 12.81 1.79 -10.15
CA PHE A 464 13.25 1.95 -11.53
C PHE A 464 14.43 2.92 -11.60
N ASN A 465 15.26 2.76 -12.62
CA ASN A 465 16.39 3.63 -12.89
C ASN A 465 16.03 4.63 -13.99
N THR A 466 16.53 5.85 -13.86
CA THR A 466 16.33 6.92 -14.83
C THR A 466 17.66 7.54 -15.23
N GLN A 467 17.84 7.81 -16.52
CA GLN A 467 19.07 8.42 -17.03
C GLN A 467 18.93 9.94 -17.03
N THR A 468 19.91 10.61 -16.44
CA THR A 468 19.93 12.08 -16.31
C THR A 468 21.24 12.65 -16.87
N PRO A 469 21.32 13.96 -17.11
CA PRO A 469 22.59 14.60 -17.50
C PRO A 469 23.74 14.36 -16.50
N TYR A 470 23.43 14.06 -15.24
CA TYR A 470 24.38 13.82 -14.15
C TYR A 470 24.68 12.32 -13.93
N GLY A 471 24.12 11.44 -14.76
CA GLY A 471 24.23 9.98 -14.64
C GLY A 471 22.91 9.30 -14.30
N GLU A 472 22.97 8.01 -14.04
CA GLU A 472 21.81 7.20 -13.65
C GLU A 472 21.37 7.56 -12.22
N MET A 473 20.08 7.79 -12.00
CA MET A 473 19.48 7.92 -10.67
C MET A 473 18.53 6.76 -10.38
N VAL A 474 18.33 6.46 -9.10
CA VAL A 474 17.43 5.40 -8.65
C VAL A 474 16.17 6.03 -8.09
N ILE A 475 15.00 5.62 -8.59
CA ILE A 475 13.70 6.05 -8.08
C ILE A 475 13.05 4.88 -7.35
N SER A 476 12.59 5.14 -6.12
CA SER A 476 11.80 4.21 -5.33
C SER A 476 10.45 4.79 -4.95
N ILE A 477 9.37 4.01 -5.06
CA ILE A 477 8.05 4.37 -4.52
C ILE A 477 7.78 3.46 -3.32
N ASN A 478 7.86 4.03 -2.12
CA ASN A 478 7.75 3.27 -0.88
C ASN A 478 6.29 2.94 -0.56
N GLN A 479 5.92 1.65 -0.63
CA GLN A 479 4.55 1.16 -0.41
C GLN A 479 4.17 1.01 1.07
N SER A 480 5.15 0.98 1.97
CA SER A 480 4.94 0.84 3.41
C SER A 480 4.74 2.17 4.13
N ARG A 481 5.07 3.28 3.47
CA ARG A 481 5.05 4.61 4.06
C ARG A 481 3.74 5.33 3.75
N ILE A 482 2.96 5.61 4.78
CA ILE A 482 1.83 6.54 4.70
C ILE A 482 2.42 7.95 4.79
N GLU A 483 2.18 8.80 3.78
CA GLU A 483 2.57 10.22 3.82
C GLU A 483 1.88 10.84 5.05
N LYS A 484 2.60 11.57 5.90
CA LYS A 484 2.02 12.15 7.12
C LYS A 484 0.96 13.20 6.73
N VAL A 485 -0.28 12.77 6.60
CA VAL A 485 -1.44 13.65 6.49
C VAL A 485 -1.88 14.01 7.90
N SER A 486 -2.14 15.30 8.11
CA SER A 486 -2.46 15.97 9.38
C SER A 486 -3.62 15.38 10.20
N GLN A 487 -4.32 14.36 9.70
CA GLN A 487 -5.53 13.76 10.27
C GLN A 487 -5.28 12.86 11.49
N THR A 488 -4.05 12.39 11.75
CA THR A 488 -3.77 11.56 12.95
C THR A 488 -3.79 12.35 14.27
N LYS A 489 -3.85 13.69 14.22
CA LYS A 489 -3.73 14.55 15.41
C LYS A 489 -4.88 14.36 16.42
N GLU A 490 -6.10 14.08 15.97
CA GLU A 490 -7.28 14.06 16.87
C GLU A 490 -7.27 12.92 17.88
N LYS A 491 -6.76 11.73 17.53
CA LYS A 491 -6.59 10.61 18.49
C LYS A 491 -5.38 10.77 19.41
N LEU A 492 -4.35 11.49 18.97
CA LEU A 492 -3.11 11.75 19.73
C LEU A 492 -3.25 12.92 20.72
N LEU A 493 -4.17 13.85 20.49
CA LEU A 493 -4.38 15.05 21.31
C LEU A 493 -4.85 14.76 22.75
N ASN A 494 -5.39 13.55 23.01
CA ASN A 494 -5.86 13.11 24.33
C ASN A 494 -4.86 12.21 25.09
N LEU A 495 -3.66 11.94 24.54
CA LEU A 495 -2.64 11.16 25.25
C LEU A 495 -1.77 12.09 26.11
N GLU A 496 -2.04 12.14 27.42
CA GLU A 496 -1.12 12.76 28.37
C GLU A 496 0.16 11.91 28.58
N GLY A 497 1.32 12.58 28.57
CA GLY A 497 2.43 12.32 29.51
C GLY A 497 3.45 11.20 29.28
N ILE A 498 3.33 10.30 28.30
CA ILE A 498 4.30 9.18 28.17
C ILE A 498 5.50 9.58 27.29
N ASN A 499 6.66 9.83 27.93
CA ASN A 499 7.92 10.24 27.27
C ASN A 499 9.00 9.13 27.26
N TYR A 500 8.59 7.86 27.26
CA TYR A 500 9.50 6.70 27.24
C TYR A 500 9.03 5.65 26.23
N PRO A 501 9.88 5.19 25.28
CA PRO A 501 11.16 5.79 24.92
C PRO A 501 10.95 7.22 24.39
N LYS A 502 11.94 8.09 24.59
CA LYS A 502 11.82 9.52 24.23
C LYS A 502 11.69 9.75 22.72
N CYS A 503 12.25 8.86 21.90
CA CYS A 503 12.10 8.86 20.46
C CYS A 503 12.28 7.45 19.89
N LEU A 504 12.04 7.28 18.58
CA LEU A 504 12.13 6.00 17.87
C LEU A 504 13.55 5.40 17.79
N LEU A 505 14.57 6.20 18.09
CA LEU A 505 15.98 5.82 18.02
C LEU A 505 16.62 5.62 19.40
N CYS A 506 15.89 5.87 20.48
CA CYS A 506 16.43 5.67 21.83
C CYS A 506 16.77 4.18 22.06
N LYS A 507 17.92 3.90 22.69
CA LYS A 507 18.33 2.53 23.06
C LYS A 507 17.30 1.83 23.95
N GLU A 508 16.52 2.63 24.68
CA GLU A 508 15.38 2.22 25.50
C GLU A 508 14.27 1.52 24.71
N ALA A 509 14.28 1.61 23.38
CA ALA A 509 13.37 0.90 22.49
C ALA A 509 13.65 -0.61 22.40
N VAL A 510 14.85 -1.07 22.78
CA VAL A 510 15.19 -2.51 22.76
C VAL A 510 14.24 -3.28 23.68
N GLY A 511 13.46 -4.19 23.12
CA GLY A 511 12.52 -4.98 23.90
C GLY A 511 11.24 -4.23 24.30
N TYR A 512 10.96 -3.08 23.71
CA TYR A 512 9.79 -2.27 24.08
C TYR A 512 8.52 -2.76 23.40
N HIS A 513 7.48 -3.06 24.18
CA HIS A 513 6.23 -3.67 23.71
C HIS A 513 5.44 -2.83 22.69
N GLY A 514 5.66 -1.51 22.67
CA GLY A 514 4.89 -0.58 21.86
C GLY A 514 3.64 -0.03 22.57
N ARG A 515 2.99 0.92 21.90
CA ARG A 515 1.75 1.60 22.28
C ARG A 515 1.17 2.30 21.04
N LEU A 516 -0.03 2.87 21.15
CA LEU A 516 -0.75 3.49 20.03
C LEU A 516 0.11 4.51 19.22
N ASP A 517 0.93 5.32 19.89
CA ASP A 517 1.79 6.34 19.28
C ASP A 517 3.24 5.88 19.05
N TYR A 518 3.60 4.65 19.43
CA TYR A 518 4.97 4.14 19.38
C TYR A 518 5.02 2.65 19.00
N PRO A 519 5.64 2.28 17.87
CA PRO A 519 5.60 0.92 17.37
C PRO A 519 6.36 -0.06 18.27
N ALA A 520 5.92 -1.32 18.29
CA ALA A 520 6.57 -2.40 19.01
C ALA A 520 8.01 -2.66 18.52
N ARG A 521 8.86 -3.06 19.47
CA ARG A 521 10.30 -3.28 19.31
C ARG A 521 10.78 -4.43 20.21
N ASP A 522 9.90 -5.34 20.61
CA ASP A 522 10.19 -6.50 21.46
C ASP A 522 11.38 -7.32 20.93
N ASN A 523 11.39 -7.60 19.63
CA ASN A 523 12.41 -8.37 18.93
C ASN A 523 13.61 -7.53 18.42
N LEU A 524 13.68 -6.22 18.72
CA LEU A 524 14.84 -5.38 18.35
C LEU A 524 16.09 -5.82 19.14
N ARG A 525 17.22 -5.94 18.46
CA ARG A 525 18.55 -6.09 19.05
C ARG A 525 19.52 -5.07 18.45
N ILE A 526 20.28 -4.42 19.31
CA ILE A 526 21.29 -3.42 18.94
C ILE A 526 22.65 -3.82 19.51
N VAL A 527 23.73 -3.44 18.84
CA VAL A 527 25.10 -3.73 19.29
C VAL A 527 25.82 -2.42 19.65
N PRO A 528 26.52 -2.36 20.81
CA PRO A 528 27.28 -1.18 21.17
C PRO A 528 28.44 -0.97 20.19
N VAL A 529 28.76 0.27 19.86
CA VAL A 529 29.97 0.65 19.12
C VAL A 529 30.59 1.90 19.75
N THR A 530 31.90 2.07 19.68
CA THR A 530 32.59 3.23 20.27
C THR A 530 33.06 4.15 19.16
N LEU A 531 32.51 5.36 19.10
CA LEU A 531 32.85 6.38 18.10
C LEU A 531 33.35 7.64 18.80
N GLY A 532 34.56 8.07 18.47
CA GLY A 532 35.24 9.23 19.03
C GLY A 532 35.30 9.23 20.56
N ASN A 533 35.52 8.06 21.16
CA ASN A 533 35.48 7.79 22.60
C ASN A 533 34.10 7.95 23.28
N ASN A 534 33.01 7.95 22.50
CA ASN A 534 31.65 7.98 23.00
C ASN A 534 30.93 6.67 22.64
N GLN A 535 29.95 6.30 23.47
CA GLN A 535 29.13 5.12 23.26
C GLN A 535 28.02 5.41 22.24
N PHE A 536 27.94 4.58 21.22
CA PHE A 536 26.88 4.53 20.22
C PHE A 536 26.29 3.12 20.18
N TYR A 537 25.19 2.95 19.45
CA TYR A 537 24.61 1.65 19.14
C TYR A 537 24.33 1.53 17.65
N PHE A 538 24.61 0.37 17.08
CA PHE A 538 24.33 -0.01 15.70
C PHE A 538 23.12 -0.94 15.63
N GLN A 539 22.23 -0.68 14.68
CA GLN A 539 21.04 -1.48 14.39
C GLN A 539 20.68 -1.44 12.91
N TYR A 540 20.00 -2.47 12.40
CA TYR A 540 19.35 -2.39 11.10
C TYR A 540 18.03 -1.61 11.18
N SER A 541 17.61 -1.00 10.08
CA SER A 541 16.30 -0.33 10.00
C SER A 541 15.18 -1.36 9.82
N PRO A 542 14.07 -1.28 10.57
CA PRO A 542 12.92 -2.19 10.39
C PRO A 542 12.20 -1.96 9.06
N TYR A 543 12.31 -0.75 8.52
CA TYR A 543 11.80 -0.34 7.21
C TYR A 543 12.99 0.09 6.34
N PRO A 544 13.66 -0.84 5.66
CA PRO A 544 14.84 -0.52 4.87
C PRO A 544 14.45 0.28 3.61
N TYR A 545 15.28 1.25 3.22
CA TYR A 545 15.17 1.90 1.91
C TYR A 545 15.95 1.14 0.84
N PHE A 546 16.96 0.38 1.25
CA PHE A 546 17.80 -0.49 0.43
C PHE A 546 18.29 -1.66 1.31
N PRO A 547 18.79 -2.76 0.72
CA PRO A 547 19.32 -3.90 1.49
C PRO A 547 20.37 -3.46 2.51
N GLU A 548 20.34 -4.05 3.71
CA GLU A 548 21.27 -3.70 4.80
C GLU A 548 21.22 -2.23 5.27
N HIS A 549 20.16 -1.46 4.95
CA HIS A 549 19.96 -0.12 5.50
C HIS A 549 19.94 -0.17 7.04
N SER A 550 20.83 0.62 7.64
CA SER A 550 21.16 0.55 9.06
C SER A 550 21.33 1.95 9.66
N ILE A 551 21.30 2.02 10.98
CA ILE A 551 21.36 3.26 11.76
C ILE A 551 22.39 3.08 12.87
N VAL A 552 23.22 4.12 13.07
CA VAL A 552 24.08 4.24 14.25
C VAL A 552 23.58 5.42 15.07
N LEU A 553 23.23 5.18 16.33
CA LEU A 553 22.59 6.17 17.20
C LEU A 553 23.41 6.42 18.46
N ASN A 554 23.45 7.67 18.91
CA ASN A 554 24.14 8.03 20.15
C ASN A 554 23.46 7.35 21.35
N ALA A 555 24.23 6.84 22.31
CA ALA A 555 23.67 6.23 23.52
C ALA A 555 22.82 7.19 24.36
N HIS A 556 23.00 8.50 24.19
CA HIS A 556 22.23 9.55 24.84
C HIS A 556 21.32 10.24 23.83
N HIS A 557 20.08 10.55 24.26
CA HIS A 557 19.15 11.36 23.47
C HIS A 557 19.56 12.83 23.51
N ILE A 558 20.52 13.20 22.66
CA ILE A 558 21.02 14.56 22.49
C ILE A 558 20.76 15.04 21.06
N PRO A 559 20.43 16.33 20.86
CA PRO A 559 20.26 16.88 19.53
C PRO A 559 21.53 16.76 18.69
N PHE A 560 21.35 16.54 17.39
CA PHE A 560 22.45 16.48 16.44
C PHE A 560 23.08 17.86 16.23
N ASN A 561 24.41 17.92 16.15
CA ASN A 561 25.15 19.14 15.84
C ASN A 561 26.39 18.82 15.00
N MET A 562 26.50 19.40 13.81
CA MET A 562 27.62 19.14 12.90
C MET A 562 28.91 19.79 13.43
N SER A 563 29.95 18.98 13.59
CA SER A 563 31.27 19.44 14.06
C SER A 563 32.39 18.51 13.62
N GLN A 564 33.64 18.84 13.97
CA GLN A 564 34.79 17.94 13.78
C GLN A 564 34.59 16.57 14.45
N LYS A 565 33.87 16.52 15.58
CA LYS A 565 33.55 15.25 16.26
C LYS A 565 32.70 14.35 15.37
N THR A 566 31.74 14.92 14.65
CA THR A 566 30.88 14.21 13.70
C THR A 566 31.71 13.51 12.64
N PHE A 567 32.68 14.20 12.03
CA PHE A 567 33.59 13.58 11.06
C PHE A 567 34.41 12.46 11.71
N LYS A 568 34.95 12.68 12.91
CA LYS A 568 35.68 11.62 13.64
C LYS A 568 34.82 10.38 13.86
N TYR A 569 33.55 10.54 14.25
CA TYR A 569 32.63 9.41 14.42
C TYR A 569 32.41 8.63 13.12
N MET A 570 32.27 9.35 12.00
CA MET A 570 32.13 8.73 10.68
C MET A 570 33.35 7.91 10.29
N PHE A 571 34.56 8.46 10.49
CA PHE A 571 35.80 7.73 10.22
C PHE A 571 35.95 6.51 11.13
N ASP A 572 35.75 6.65 12.44
CA ASP A 572 35.82 5.52 13.38
C ASP A 572 34.83 4.40 12.98
N PHE A 573 33.64 4.74 12.47
CA PHE A 573 32.67 3.74 12.00
C PHE A 573 33.14 3.01 10.75
N VAL A 574 33.63 3.73 9.74
CA VAL A 574 34.10 3.13 8.49
C VAL A 574 35.38 2.32 8.70
N ASP A 575 36.23 2.72 9.66
CA ASP A 575 37.37 1.92 10.10
C ASP A 575 36.90 0.57 10.70
N MET A 576 35.79 0.58 11.45
CA MET A 576 35.20 -0.65 12.00
C MET A 576 34.51 -1.51 10.93
N PHE A 577 33.83 -0.88 9.97
CA PHE A 577 32.97 -1.52 8.96
C PHE A 577 33.26 -0.98 7.55
N PRO A 578 34.41 -1.32 6.95
CA PRO A 578 34.90 -0.69 5.71
C PRO A 578 34.01 -0.96 4.49
N SER A 579 33.21 -2.02 4.50
CA SER A 579 32.26 -2.32 3.42
C SER A 579 30.99 -1.46 3.45
N TYR A 580 30.78 -0.67 4.49
CA TYR A 580 29.58 0.15 4.68
C TYR A 580 29.90 1.62 4.48
N PHE A 581 28.92 2.39 3.99
CA PHE A 581 29.00 3.85 4.03
C PHE A 581 28.48 4.38 5.37
N ILE A 582 28.76 5.63 5.69
CA ILE A 582 28.07 6.35 6.75
C ILE A 582 27.77 7.78 6.31
N GLY A 583 26.59 8.29 6.65
CA GLY A 583 26.18 9.65 6.32
C GLY A 583 25.11 10.17 7.27
N THR A 584 24.90 11.48 7.25
CA THR A 584 23.86 12.14 8.07
C THR A 584 23.31 13.36 7.35
N ASN A 585 22.06 13.72 7.67
CA ASN A 585 21.46 14.97 7.17
C ASN A 585 22.17 16.19 7.77
N ALA A 586 21.95 17.36 7.18
CA ALA A 586 22.41 18.62 7.73
C ALA A 586 21.73 18.94 9.08
N ASP A 587 22.40 19.73 9.91
CA ASP A 587 22.05 20.05 11.30
C ASP A 587 21.14 21.27 11.46
N LEU A 588 20.57 21.77 10.36
CA LEU A 588 19.66 22.92 10.34
C LEU A 588 18.26 22.51 9.87
N PRO A 589 17.20 23.17 10.37
CA PRO A 589 15.83 22.94 9.90
C PRO A 589 15.71 23.30 8.42
N ILE A 590 14.67 22.81 7.74
CA ILE A 590 14.39 22.96 6.29
C ILE A 590 15.37 22.15 5.41
N VAL A 591 16.67 22.20 5.69
CA VAL A 591 17.69 21.45 4.95
C VAL A 591 17.92 20.06 5.53
N GLY A 592 17.10 19.10 5.10
CA GLY A 592 17.22 17.68 5.47
C GLY A 592 15.93 17.11 6.03
N GLY A 593 15.67 15.83 5.77
CA GLY A 593 14.42 15.12 6.12
C GLY A 593 14.48 14.31 7.42
N GLY A 594 15.48 14.54 8.29
CA GLY A 594 15.82 13.66 9.42
C GLY A 594 15.33 14.11 10.80
N ILE A 595 15.45 13.19 11.78
CA ILE A 595 15.16 13.45 13.20
C ILE A 595 16.35 14.19 13.84
N LEU A 596 16.27 15.50 13.98
CA LEU A 596 17.38 16.29 14.58
C LEU A 596 17.46 16.19 16.11
N GLN A 597 16.45 15.61 16.77
CA GLN A 597 16.37 15.54 18.23
C GLN A 597 17.32 14.49 18.84
N HIS A 598 17.77 13.51 18.05
CA HIS A 598 18.70 12.47 18.47
C HIS A 598 19.83 12.36 17.46
N GLU A 599 21.08 12.59 17.88
CA GLU A 599 22.28 12.35 17.09
C GLU A 599 22.33 10.89 16.60
N HIS A 600 22.26 10.73 15.28
CA HIS A 600 22.34 9.45 14.59
C HIS A 600 22.91 9.63 13.17
N PHE A 601 23.30 8.50 12.59
CA PHE A 601 23.82 8.38 11.24
C PHE A 601 23.10 7.26 10.51
N HIS A 602 22.88 7.45 9.22
CA HIS A 602 22.47 6.38 8.31
C HIS A 602 23.70 5.67 7.76
N THR A 603 23.61 4.36 7.63
CA THR A 603 24.69 3.50 7.14
C THR A 603 24.09 2.27 6.44
N GLY A 604 24.94 1.45 5.85
CA GLY A 604 24.56 0.20 5.19
C GLY A 604 25.48 -0.14 4.04
N LYS A 605 25.18 -1.25 3.35
CA LYS A 605 25.92 -1.70 2.18
C LYS A 605 25.17 -1.37 0.90
N TYR A 606 25.51 -0.25 0.28
CA TYR A 606 24.90 0.15 -0.99
C TYR A 606 25.82 1.06 -1.79
N ASN A 607 25.85 0.86 -3.11
CA ASN A 607 26.62 1.72 -4.01
C ASN A 607 25.70 2.76 -4.66
N PHE A 608 25.68 3.96 -4.09
CA PHE A 608 24.79 5.03 -4.52
C PHE A 608 25.24 5.68 -5.84
N PRO A 609 24.31 6.23 -6.64
CA PRO A 609 24.61 6.95 -7.88
C PRO A 609 25.72 7.99 -7.80
N ILE A 610 25.75 8.79 -6.72
CA ILE A 610 26.76 9.84 -6.53
C ILE A 610 28.22 9.32 -6.55
N SER A 611 28.45 8.05 -6.23
CA SER A 611 29.79 7.43 -6.32
C SER A 611 30.38 7.52 -7.73
N LYS A 612 29.53 7.43 -8.76
CA LYS A 612 29.88 7.44 -10.19
C LYS A 612 29.90 8.86 -10.79
N ALA A 613 29.63 9.90 -10.00
CA ALA A 613 29.56 11.27 -10.49
C ALA A 613 30.89 11.71 -11.13
N LYS A 614 30.80 12.43 -12.24
CA LYS A 614 31.97 12.99 -12.93
C LYS A 614 32.58 14.13 -12.10
N THR A 615 33.83 14.46 -12.36
CA THR A 615 34.53 15.59 -11.70
C THR A 615 34.62 16.79 -12.64
N ILE A 616 34.20 17.97 -12.19
CA ILE A 616 34.28 19.24 -12.97
C ILE A 616 35.52 20.07 -12.63
N TYR A 617 36.13 19.81 -11.48
CA TYR A 617 37.33 20.47 -10.99
C TYR A 617 38.06 19.55 -10.02
N GLU A 618 39.37 19.48 -10.12
CA GLU A 618 40.21 18.70 -9.21
C GLU A 618 41.43 19.53 -8.83
N GLU A 619 41.77 19.52 -7.55
CA GLU A 619 43.00 20.11 -7.02
C GLU A 619 43.60 19.19 -5.96
N SER A 620 44.92 19.06 -5.96
CA SER A 620 45.65 18.26 -4.96
C SER A 620 46.17 19.18 -3.86
N LEU A 621 45.88 18.83 -2.60
CA LEU A 621 46.35 19.52 -1.42
C LEU A 621 47.10 18.53 -0.52
N LYS A 622 48.44 18.58 -0.57
CA LYS A 622 49.32 17.59 0.08
C LYS A 622 48.93 16.16 -0.36
N ASP A 623 48.58 15.29 0.58
CA ASP A 623 48.22 13.89 0.36
C ASP A 623 46.70 13.68 0.19
N THR A 624 45.95 14.76 -0.08
CA THR A 624 44.50 14.73 -0.28
C THR A 624 44.11 15.37 -1.60
N LYS A 625 43.02 14.88 -2.20
CA LYS A 625 42.42 15.47 -3.41
C LYS A 625 41.10 16.12 -3.06
N ILE A 626 40.88 17.31 -3.60
CA ILE A 626 39.62 18.05 -3.52
C ILE A 626 39.03 18.03 -4.92
N LYS A 627 37.83 17.48 -5.05
CA LYS A 627 37.09 17.39 -6.31
C LYS A 627 35.74 18.09 -6.16
N LEU A 628 35.35 18.83 -7.19
CA LEU A 628 33.97 19.29 -7.35
C LEU A 628 33.26 18.33 -8.29
N LEU A 629 32.10 17.83 -7.89
CA LEU A 629 31.35 16.84 -8.67
C LEU A 629 30.42 17.52 -9.69
N ASP A 630 30.28 16.92 -10.87
CA ASP A 630 29.21 17.21 -11.83
C ASP A 630 27.94 16.52 -11.33
N TRP A 631 27.27 17.15 -10.36
CA TRP A 631 26.12 16.61 -9.65
C TRP A 631 25.06 17.71 -9.49
N PRO A 632 23.76 17.40 -9.46
CA PRO A 632 22.72 18.43 -9.41
C PRO A 632 22.74 19.24 -8.12
N VAL A 633 23.37 18.75 -7.04
CA VAL A 633 23.64 19.49 -5.81
C VAL A 633 25.12 19.84 -5.75
N SER A 634 25.48 20.99 -5.16
CA SER A 634 26.87 21.40 -4.99
C SER A 634 27.60 20.50 -3.98
N VAL A 635 28.44 19.58 -4.48
CA VAL A 635 29.16 18.59 -3.68
C VAL A 635 30.68 18.73 -3.84
N ILE A 636 31.37 18.72 -2.70
CA ILE A 636 32.83 18.64 -2.63
C ILE A 636 33.21 17.23 -2.20
N ARG A 637 33.95 16.52 -3.06
CA ARG A 637 34.51 15.21 -2.74
C ARG A 637 35.95 15.35 -2.27
N LEU A 638 36.25 14.79 -1.10
CA LEU A 638 37.59 14.69 -0.55
C LEU A 638 38.06 13.23 -0.66
N GLU A 639 39.25 13.01 -1.20
CA GLU A 639 39.84 11.68 -1.31
C GLU A 639 41.25 11.66 -0.70
N GLY A 640 41.59 10.59 0.02
CA GLY A 640 42.93 10.39 0.55
C GLY A 640 43.04 9.17 1.46
N GLU A 641 44.28 8.74 1.73
CA GLU A 641 44.58 7.63 2.64
C GLU A 641 44.70 8.09 4.10
N ASN A 642 44.99 9.37 4.33
CA ASN A 642 45.19 9.93 5.66
C ASN A 642 43.88 10.48 6.26
N ARG A 643 43.30 9.71 7.19
CA ARG A 643 42.06 10.08 7.91
C ARG A 643 42.12 11.45 8.57
N ASP A 644 43.21 11.76 9.28
CA ASP A 644 43.31 12.99 10.07
C ASP A 644 43.44 14.22 9.17
N ALA A 645 44.14 14.08 8.03
CA ALA A 645 44.21 15.12 7.02
C ALA A 645 42.82 15.45 6.45
N LEU A 646 42.02 14.42 6.12
CA LEU A 646 40.65 14.60 5.62
C LEU A 646 39.71 15.18 6.67
N ILE A 647 39.78 14.73 7.93
CA ILE A 647 38.97 15.30 9.03
C ILE A 647 39.28 16.79 9.21
N ASN A 648 40.56 17.16 9.22
CA ASN A 648 40.98 18.56 9.36
C ASN A 648 40.52 19.41 8.19
N LEU A 649 40.62 18.89 6.97
CA LEU A 649 40.17 19.57 5.76
C LEU A 649 38.65 19.74 5.72
N ALA A 650 37.88 18.69 6.02
CA ALA A 650 36.42 18.76 6.12
C ALA A 650 35.97 19.76 7.20
N THR A 651 36.67 19.78 8.34
CA THR A 651 36.43 20.75 9.42
C THR A 651 36.71 22.18 8.97
N LYS A 652 37.81 22.39 8.22
CA LYS A 652 38.13 23.70 7.64
C LYS A 652 37.04 24.15 6.66
N ILE A 653 36.61 23.26 5.76
CA ILE A 653 35.52 23.53 4.80
C ILE A 653 34.23 23.91 5.54
N LEU A 654 33.82 23.13 6.55
CA LEU A 654 32.64 23.42 7.36
C LEU A 654 32.72 24.81 8.01
N ASN A 655 33.84 25.13 8.63
CA ASN A 655 34.03 26.41 9.34
C ASN A 655 34.04 27.62 8.41
N VAL A 656 34.62 27.48 7.21
CA VAL A 656 34.61 28.53 6.19
C VAL A 656 33.21 28.65 5.58
N TRP A 657 32.57 27.53 5.24
CA TRP A 657 31.21 27.50 4.68
C TRP A 657 30.19 28.17 5.61
N ARG A 658 30.23 27.87 6.91
CA ARG A 658 29.34 28.49 7.92
C ARG A 658 29.45 30.02 8.02
N LYS A 659 30.46 30.63 7.40
CA LYS A 659 30.69 32.09 7.38
C LYS A 659 30.76 32.66 5.96
N TYR A 660 30.45 31.86 4.96
CA TYR A 660 30.60 32.23 3.56
C TYR A 660 29.35 32.91 3.02
N ASP A 661 29.51 34.15 2.59
CA ASP A 661 28.50 34.92 1.87
C ASP A 661 28.87 35.04 0.39
N ASP A 662 27.88 34.92 -0.47
CA ASP A 662 27.97 35.16 -1.91
C ASP A 662 26.61 35.67 -2.41
N LEU A 663 26.46 36.99 -2.38
CA LEU A 663 25.21 37.66 -2.72
C LEU A 663 24.79 37.40 -4.17
N GLU A 664 25.75 37.27 -5.09
CA GLU A 664 25.48 36.95 -6.49
C GLU A 664 24.91 35.54 -6.66
N SER A 665 25.30 34.60 -5.79
CA SER A 665 24.71 33.25 -5.71
C SER A 665 23.52 33.15 -4.74
N ASN A 666 23.06 34.27 -4.16
CA ASN A 666 22.04 34.33 -3.09
C ASN A 666 22.41 33.54 -1.81
N ILE A 667 23.69 33.27 -1.59
CA ILE A 667 24.17 32.59 -0.38
C ILE A 667 24.43 33.66 0.69
N ILE A 668 23.75 33.52 1.82
CA ILE A 668 24.00 34.29 3.04
C ILE A 668 24.22 33.29 4.17
N ALA A 669 25.31 33.44 4.90
CA ALA A 669 25.74 32.49 5.92
C ALA A 669 24.83 32.52 7.16
N SER A 670 24.37 33.71 7.55
CA SER A 670 23.50 33.91 8.71
C SER A 670 22.78 35.26 8.68
N ASP A 671 21.57 35.30 9.23
CA ASP A 671 20.85 36.52 9.59
C ASP A 671 20.61 36.61 11.12
N THR A 672 19.36 36.54 11.55
CA THR A 672 18.91 36.17 12.91
C THR A 672 19.24 34.72 13.28
N MET A 673 19.49 33.84 12.31
CA MET A 673 19.88 32.44 12.51
C MET A 673 20.96 31.99 11.51
N PRO A 674 21.72 30.92 11.80
CA PRO A 674 22.65 30.35 10.82
C PRO A 674 21.89 29.68 9.66
N HIS A 675 22.42 29.79 8.45
CA HIS A 675 21.83 29.21 7.25
C HIS A 675 22.66 28.15 6.54
N ASN A 676 23.98 28.28 6.55
CA ASN A 676 24.88 27.36 5.86
C ASN A 676 25.12 26.09 6.68
N ALA A 677 24.85 24.94 6.07
CA ALA A 677 25.08 23.60 6.64
C ALA A 677 25.68 22.64 5.62
N ILE A 678 26.08 21.45 6.07
CA ILE A 678 26.67 20.40 5.23
C ILE A 678 25.99 19.06 5.54
N THR A 679 25.74 18.27 4.49
CA THR A 679 25.39 16.85 4.57
C THR A 679 26.63 16.03 4.20
N PRO A 680 27.32 15.39 5.16
CA PRO A 680 28.49 14.58 4.88
C PRO A 680 28.14 13.12 4.65
N ILE A 681 28.87 12.50 3.74
CA ILE A 681 28.81 11.09 3.39
C ILE A 681 30.26 10.58 3.34
N LEU A 682 30.55 9.45 3.95
CA LEU A 682 31.87 8.82 3.94
C LEU A 682 31.77 7.36 3.51
N HIS A 683 32.68 6.98 2.63
CA HIS A 683 32.91 5.62 2.17
C HIS A 683 34.41 5.31 2.26
N PHE A 684 34.76 4.02 2.33
CA PHE A 684 36.13 3.56 2.19
C PHE A 684 36.17 2.49 1.11
N ASN A 685 37.08 2.66 0.15
CA ASN A 685 37.26 1.70 -0.93
C ASN A 685 38.75 1.59 -1.28
N ASP A 686 39.25 0.36 -1.39
CA ASP A 686 40.61 0.05 -1.84
C ASP A 686 41.71 0.87 -1.14
N GLY A 687 41.61 1.05 0.18
CA GLY A 687 42.62 1.79 0.97
C GLY A 687 42.41 3.31 1.00
N VAL A 688 41.42 3.84 0.28
CA VAL A 688 41.16 5.27 0.15
C VAL A 688 39.84 5.65 0.80
N TYR A 689 39.87 6.68 1.64
CA TYR A 689 38.65 7.31 2.16
C TYR A 689 38.10 8.30 1.14
N ILE A 690 36.79 8.25 0.93
CA ILE A 690 36.06 9.13 0.01
C ILE A 690 34.95 9.82 0.81
N MET A 691 35.11 11.12 1.06
CA MET A 691 34.15 11.93 1.81
C MET A 691 33.48 12.95 0.88
N ASP A 692 32.17 12.82 0.70
CA ASP A 692 31.35 13.80 -0.01
C ASP A 692 30.71 14.77 0.98
N LEU A 693 30.92 16.07 0.75
CA LEU A 693 30.35 17.16 1.51
C LEU A 693 29.37 17.92 0.61
N ALA A 694 28.07 17.62 0.76
CA ALA A 694 27.03 18.36 0.06
C ALA A 694 26.73 19.67 0.80
N LEU A 695 26.93 20.80 0.12
CA LEU A 695 26.67 22.13 0.68
C LEU A 695 25.17 22.42 0.69
N ARG A 696 24.66 22.95 1.80
CA ARG A 696 23.24 23.25 2.03
C ARG A 696 23.09 24.67 2.57
N ASN A 697 21.95 25.29 2.27
CA ASN A 697 21.56 26.57 2.84
C ASN A 697 20.04 26.58 3.09
N ASN A 698 19.62 26.93 4.31
CA ASN A 698 18.21 26.84 4.73
C ASN A 698 17.42 28.15 4.65
N ARG A 699 18.01 29.19 4.05
CA ARG A 699 17.41 30.51 3.95
C ARG A 699 16.12 30.47 3.13
N THR A 700 15.12 31.19 3.60
CA THR A 700 13.83 31.38 2.93
C THR A 700 13.74 32.80 2.34
N SER A 701 12.74 33.02 1.50
CA SER A 701 12.35 34.35 1.04
C SER A 701 10.82 34.45 0.92
N GLU A 702 10.26 35.63 0.68
CA GLU A 702 8.83 35.79 0.41
C GLU A 702 8.39 34.97 -0.82
N MET A 703 9.25 34.87 -1.83
CA MET A 703 9.01 34.07 -3.03
C MET A 703 9.17 32.56 -2.77
N PHE A 704 10.10 32.18 -1.88
CA PHE A 704 10.40 30.79 -1.56
C PHE A 704 10.27 30.54 -0.05
N PRO A 705 9.03 30.46 0.49
CA PRO A 705 8.79 30.33 1.93
C PRO A 705 9.27 28.99 2.48
N LEU A 706 9.36 27.96 1.63
CA LEU A 706 9.89 26.64 2.00
C LEU A 706 11.43 26.55 1.87
N GLY A 707 12.11 27.59 1.38
CA GLY A 707 13.56 27.63 1.22
C GLY A 707 13.98 28.00 -0.21
N ILE A 708 14.95 28.91 -0.35
CA ILE A 708 15.52 29.31 -1.64
C ILE A 708 16.22 28.13 -2.32
N PHE A 709 16.94 27.33 -1.52
CA PHE A 709 17.69 26.15 -1.94
C PHE A 709 16.97 24.86 -1.55
N HIS A 710 15.69 24.79 -1.87
CA HIS A 710 14.78 23.69 -1.57
C HIS A 710 13.87 23.43 -2.78
N PRO A 711 13.30 22.23 -3.02
CA PRO A 711 12.39 22.03 -4.13
C PRO A 711 11.22 22.99 -4.07
N HIS A 712 10.95 23.63 -5.21
CA HIS A 712 9.89 24.62 -5.31
C HIS A 712 8.51 23.98 -5.46
N GLU A 713 7.46 24.80 -5.29
CA GLU A 713 6.06 24.36 -5.21
C GLU A 713 5.62 23.52 -6.42
N GLU A 714 6.15 23.84 -7.60
CA GLU A 714 5.88 23.15 -8.86
C GLU A 714 6.25 21.66 -8.87
N TYR A 715 7.14 21.20 -7.98
CA TYR A 715 7.53 19.78 -7.90
C TYR A 715 6.86 19.00 -6.76
N LEU A 716 6.12 19.69 -5.87
CA LEU A 716 5.51 19.08 -4.68
C LEU A 716 4.40 18.08 -5.02
N HIS A 717 3.91 18.07 -6.26
CA HIS A 717 2.99 17.05 -6.74
C HIS A 717 3.63 15.64 -6.72
N ILE A 718 4.94 15.52 -6.97
CA ILE A 718 5.69 14.24 -6.88
C ILE A 718 6.04 13.92 -5.44
N LYS A 719 6.69 14.85 -4.73
CA LYS A 719 7.17 14.65 -3.36
C LYS A 719 7.06 15.94 -2.56
N LYS A 720 6.31 15.90 -1.46
CA LYS A 720 6.14 17.04 -0.55
C LYS A 720 7.24 17.15 0.51
N GLU A 721 7.95 16.05 0.74
CA GLU A 721 8.99 15.97 1.77
C GLU A 721 10.30 16.61 1.32
N ASN A 722 11.07 17.06 2.31
CA ASN A 722 12.37 17.67 2.07
C ASN A 722 13.39 16.67 1.46
N ILE A 723 14.30 17.18 0.63
CA ILE A 723 15.45 16.43 0.11
C ILE A 723 16.39 16.09 1.27
N GLY A 724 16.53 14.80 1.56
CA GLY A 724 17.42 14.27 2.58
C GLY A 724 18.71 13.68 2.01
N LEU A 725 19.43 12.97 2.88
CA LEU A 725 20.68 12.28 2.59
C LEU A 725 20.60 11.40 1.33
N PHE A 726 19.62 10.50 1.26
CA PHE A 726 19.51 9.54 0.16
C PHE A 726 19.20 10.22 -1.17
N GLU A 727 18.32 11.22 -1.16
CA GLU A 727 18.03 11.99 -2.37
C GLU A 727 19.27 12.74 -2.88
N ILE A 728 20.07 13.32 -1.99
CA ILE A 728 21.36 13.94 -2.35
C ILE A 728 22.29 12.92 -3.01
N MET A 729 22.27 11.67 -2.57
CA MET A 729 23.08 10.58 -3.13
C MET A 729 22.53 10.04 -4.45
N GLY A 730 21.41 10.57 -4.96
CA GLY A 730 20.77 10.17 -6.22
C GLY A 730 19.72 9.07 -6.08
N TYR A 731 19.25 8.82 -4.86
CA TYR A 731 18.27 7.79 -4.54
C TYR A 731 16.95 8.42 -4.07
N ALA A 732 15.96 8.51 -4.95
CA ALA A 732 14.68 9.13 -4.63
C ALA A 732 13.79 8.19 -3.81
N ILE A 733 13.22 8.71 -2.73
CA ILE A 733 12.20 8.02 -1.92
C ILE A 733 10.87 8.75 -2.10
N LEU A 734 10.00 8.19 -2.93
CA LEU A 734 8.70 8.76 -3.32
C LEU A 734 7.54 8.13 -2.54
N PRO A 735 6.43 8.86 -2.33
CA PRO A 735 5.31 8.40 -1.51
C PRO A 735 4.44 7.36 -2.21
N LYS A 736 3.83 6.45 -1.44
CA LYS A 736 2.94 5.38 -1.92
C LYS A 736 1.88 5.86 -2.93
N ARG A 737 1.22 6.99 -2.63
CA ARG A 737 0.13 7.57 -3.45
C ARG A 737 0.49 7.74 -4.93
N LEU A 738 1.77 7.97 -5.21
CA LEU A 738 2.24 8.27 -6.56
C LEU A 738 2.02 7.08 -7.50
N LYS A 739 2.04 5.84 -6.98
CA LYS A 739 1.72 4.64 -7.77
C LYS A 739 0.32 4.73 -8.38
N GLU A 740 -0.69 5.00 -7.55
CA GLU A 740 -2.08 5.08 -7.95
C GLU A 740 -2.32 6.29 -8.86
N GLU A 741 -1.77 7.45 -8.48
CA GLU A 741 -1.87 8.70 -9.26
C GLU A 741 -1.29 8.54 -10.67
N ILE A 742 -0.10 7.92 -10.80
CA ILE A 742 0.51 7.65 -12.11
C ILE A 742 -0.33 6.67 -12.92
N SER A 743 -0.83 5.58 -12.33
CA SER A 743 -1.66 4.61 -13.05
C SER A 743 -2.89 5.26 -13.67
N LEU A 744 -3.57 6.13 -12.90
CA LEU A 744 -4.74 6.87 -13.38
C LEU A 744 -4.38 7.89 -14.47
N LEU A 745 -3.25 8.60 -14.34
CA LEU A 745 -2.77 9.50 -15.39
C LEU A 745 -2.44 8.76 -16.69
N LYS A 746 -1.80 7.60 -16.60
CA LYS A 746 -1.49 6.76 -17.77
C LYS A 746 -2.76 6.32 -18.49
N GLU A 747 -3.75 5.85 -17.74
CA GLU A 747 -5.04 5.45 -18.29
C GLU A 747 -5.72 6.62 -19.02
N ARG A 748 -5.81 7.79 -18.38
CA ARG A 748 -6.43 8.99 -18.97
C ARG A 748 -5.79 9.42 -20.28
N ILE A 749 -4.47 9.36 -20.36
CA ILE A 749 -3.73 9.73 -21.57
C ILE A 749 -4.02 8.73 -22.70
N LEU A 750 -4.11 7.43 -22.39
CA LEU A 750 -4.39 6.39 -23.38
C LEU A 750 -5.84 6.36 -23.86
N THR A 751 -6.80 6.73 -23.00
CA THR A 751 -8.24 6.67 -23.29
C THR A 751 -8.85 8.02 -23.66
N HIS A 752 -8.08 9.11 -23.58
CA HIS A 752 -8.52 10.49 -23.81
C HIS A 752 -9.71 10.93 -22.93
N THR A 753 -9.79 10.43 -21.69
CA THR A 753 -10.88 10.76 -20.75
C THR A 753 -10.60 12.03 -19.95
N THR A 754 -11.61 12.89 -19.75
CA THR A 754 -11.54 14.22 -19.11
C THR A 754 -12.06 14.27 -17.66
N THR A 755 -12.12 13.14 -16.96
CA THR A 755 -12.65 13.06 -15.60
C THR A 755 -11.95 14.02 -14.63
N GLN A 756 -12.72 14.79 -13.83
CA GLN A 756 -12.17 15.68 -12.80
C GLN A 756 -11.94 14.89 -11.50
N GLU A 757 -10.77 14.25 -11.36
CA GLU A 757 -10.35 13.77 -10.04
C GLU A 757 -9.53 14.83 -9.35
N ALA A 758 -9.99 15.28 -8.18
CA ALA A 758 -9.32 16.30 -7.40
C ALA A 758 -7.87 15.93 -7.02
N SER A 759 -7.59 14.63 -6.82
CA SER A 759 -6.26 14.09 -6.53
C SER A 759 -5.26 14.31 -7.68
N LEU A 760 -5.72 14.27 -8.94
CA LEU A 760 -4.90 14.39 -10.14
C LEU A 760 -4.66 15.82 -10.59
N LYS A 761 -5.49 16.77 -10.14
CA LYS A 761 -5.40 18.19 -10.51
C LYS A 761 -3.99 18.78 -10.32
N LYS A 762 -3.31 18.38 -9.23
CA LYS A 762 -1.94 18.81 -8.92
C LYS A 762 -0.89 18.36 -9.95
N HIS A 763 -1.20 17.37 -10.79
CA HIS A 763 -0.32 16.86 -11.84
C HIS A 763 -0.61 17.45 -13.22
N GLU A 764 -1.71 18.19 -13.39
CA GLU A 764 -2.15 18.68 -14.72
C GLU A 764 -1.09 19.53 -15.41
N ALA A 765 -0.52 20.51 -14.71
CA ALA A 765 0.52 21.39 -15.27
C ALA A 765 1.76 20.59 -15.71
N TRP A 766 2.17 19.61 -14.91
CA TRP A 766 3.29 18.73 -15.22
C TRP A 766 2.99 17.86 -16.45
N VAL A 767 1.84 17.20 -16.50
CA VAL A 767 1.45 16.37 -17.65
C VAL A 767 1.37 17.20 -18.93
N MET A 768 0.74 18.38 -18.87
CA MET A 768 0.65 19.29 -20.02
C MET A 768 2.02 19.74 -20.55
N SER A 769 3.05 19.79 -19.68
CA SER A 769 4.40 20.19 -20.09
C SER A 769 5.07 19.20 -21.05
N PHE A 770 4.67 17.91 -21.03
CA PHE A 770 5.29 16.88 -21.86
C PHE A 770 4.31 16.09 -22.74
N ILE A 771 3.00 16.23 -22.57
CA ILE A 771 2.00 15.44 -23.32
C ILE A 771 2.13 15.59 -24.85
N ASN A 772 2.61 16.74 -25.33
CA ASN A 772 2.82 16.96 -26.77
C ASN A 772 4.21 16.53 -27.26
N ASN A 773 5.11 16.14 -26.36
CA ASN A 773 6.48 15.73 -26.70
C ASN A 773 6.56 14.24 -27.08
N TYR A 774 5.51 13.47 -26.81
CA TYR A 774 5.49 12.02 -26.98
C TYR A 774 4.23 11.56 -27.72
N SER A 775 4.34 10.44 -28.42
CA SER A 775 3.17 9.65 -28.85
C SER A 775 2.97 8.51 -27.87
N PHE A 776 1.84 8.47 -27.18
CA PHE A 776 1.59 7.51 -26.12
C PHE A 776 0.97 6.21 -26.65
N THR A 777 1.55 5.09 -26.24
CA THR A 777 1.04 3.74 -26.49
C THR A 777 1.05 2.95 -25.18
N LYS A 778 0.32 1.84 -25.13
CA LYS A 778 0.33 0.94 -23.95
C LYS A 778 1.74 0.45 -23.59
N ASP A 779 2.61 0.31 -24.59
CA ASP A 779 3.95 -0.25 -24.42
C ASP A 779 4.97 0.80 -23.93
N ASN A 780 4.84 2.07 -24.34
CA ASN A 780 5.86 3.08 -24.04
C ASN A 780 5.50 4.01 -22.87
N ILE A 781 4.22 4.13 -22.52
CA ILE A 781 3.77 5.14 -21.56
C ILE A 781 4.39 4.97 -20.18
N SER A 782 4.64 3.73 -19.75
CA SER A 782 5.29 3.47 -18.48
C SER A 782 6.70 4.03 -18.43
N LYS A 783 7.49 3.81 -19.47
CA LYS A 783 8.85 4.33 -19.55
C LYS A 783 8.89 5.86 -19.64
N ILE A 784 7.95 6.46 -20.38
CA ILE A 784 7.84 7.92 -20.47
C ILE A 784 7.59 8.52 -19.08
N PHE A 785 6.64 7.99 -18.31
CA PHE A 785 6.38 8.48 -16.95
C PHE A 785 7.60 8.30 -16.03
N GLU A 786 8.29 7.16 -16.10
CA GLU A 786 9.53 6.94 -15.34
C GLU A 786 10.61 7.99 -15.67
N ASP A 787 10.78 8.31 -16.96
CA ASP A 787 11.75 9.31 -17.41
C ASP A 787 11.33 10.73 -16.98
N GLU A 788 10.04 11.09 -17.08
CA GLU A 788 9.53 12.38 -16.63
C GLU A 788 9.61 12.57 -15.11
N ILE A 789 9.36 11.51 -14.32
CA ILE A 789 9.58 11.53 -12.88
C ILE A 789 11.06 11.73 -12.56
N GLY A 790 11.95 11.09 -13.33
CA GLY A 790 13.40 11.29 -13.22
C GLY A 790 13.82 12.74 -13.49
N LYS A 791 13.22 13.40 -14.49
CA LYS A 791 13.44 14.82 -14.78
C LYS A 791 12.98 15.70 -13.63
N VAL A 792 11.77 15.48 -13.12
CA VAL A 792 11.25 16.23 -11.96
C VAL A 792 12.17 16.05 -10.76
N PHE A 793 12.56 14.83 -10.42
CA PHE A 793 13.48 14.56 -9.32
C PHE A 793 14.84 15.25 -9.50
N THR A 794 15.38 15.25 -10.73
CA THR A 794 16.62 15.96 -11.05
C THR A 794 16.47 17.47 -10.82
N ASN A 795 15.36 18.06 -11.26
CA ASN A 795 15.07 19.48 -11.06
C ASN A 795 14.92 19.84 -9.57
N MET A 796 14.26 18.99 -8.78
CA MET A 796 14.19 19.16 -7.32
C MET A 796 15.58 19.23 -6.68
N LEU A 797 16.53 18.42 -7.16
CA LEU A 797 17.93 18.47 -6.69
C LEU A 797 18.65 19.73 -7.17
N LEU A 798 18.38 20.20 -8.39
CA LEU A 798 18.93 21.45 -8.95
C LEU A 798 18.46 22.69 -8.18
N ASP A 799 17.21 22.70 -7.71
CA ASP A 799 16.71 23.75 -6.82
C ASP A 799 17.55 23.83 -5.54
N CYS A 800 17.95 22.67 -5.02
CA CYS A 800 18.78 22.56 -3.82
C CYS A 800 20.24 22.96 -4.01
N ALA A 801 20.71 23.20 -5.24
CA ALA A 801 22.09 23.60 -5.50
C ALA A 801 22.36 25.03 -5.02
N VAL A 802 23.28 25.19 -4.06
CA VAL A 802 23.71 26.51 -3.58
C VAL A 802 24.55 27.25 -4.63
N PHE A 803 25.40 26.52 -5.35
CA PHE A 803 26.04 26.97 -6.57
C PHE A 803 25.36 26.30 -7.76
N LYS A 804 24.61 27.07 -8.54
CA LYS A 804 23.85 26.56 -9.69
C LYS A 804 24.81 25.98 -10.74
N PRO A 805 24.45 24.91 -11.46
CA PRO A 805 25.32 24.27 -12.45
C PRO A 805 25.39 25.03 -13.79
N THR A 806 25.48 26.36 -13.71
CA THR A 806 25.78 27.28 -14.81
C THR A 806 27.27 27.62 -14.81
N ASP A 807 27.77 28.24 -15.89
CA ASP A 807 29.18 28.66 -15.94
C ASP A 807 29.53 29.63 -14.80
N THR A 808 28.64 30.59 -14.50
CA THR A 808 28.79 31.52 -13.37
C THR A 808 28.79 30.79 -12.03
N GLY A 809 27.82 29.91 -11.79
CA GLY A 809 27.77 29.17 -10.51
C GLY A 809 28.97 28.23 -10.33
N ARG A 810 29.43 27.57 -11.40
CA ARG A 810 30.67 26.78 -11.40
C ARG A 810 31.91 27.64 -11.10
N ALA A 811 31.98 28.86 -11.62
CA ALA A 811 33.06 29.80 -11.31
C ALA A 811 33.06 30.23 -9.83
N HIS A 812 31.87 30.49 -9.26
CA HIS A 812 31.71 30.83 -7.85
C HIS A 812 32.06 29.65 -6.94
N PHE A 813 31.68 28.43 -7.33
CA PHE A 813 32.04 27.23 -6.58
C PHE A 813 33.56 26.99 -6.55
N LYS A 814 34.24 27.19 -7.69
CA LYS A 814 35.71 27.17 -7.76
C LYS A 814 36.34 28.26 -6.88
N LYS A 815 35.82 29.48 -6.95
CA LYS A 815 36.27 30.61 -6.12
C LYS A 815 36.16 30.28 -4.62
N PHE A 816 35.08 29.64 -4.18
CA PHE A 816 34.92 29.18 -2.80
C PHE A 816 36.03 28.19 -2.40
N ILE A 817 36.29 27.17 -3.22
CA ILE A 817 37.38 26.21 -2.96
C ILE A 817 38.75 26.88 -2.93
N SER A 818 39.05 27.76 -3.88
CA SER A 818 40.32 28.48 -3.90
C SER A 818 40.53 29.34 -2.64
N GLN A 819 39.46 29.88 -2.03
CA GLN A 819 39.57 30.59 -0.75
C GLN A 819 39.94 29.67 0.42
N ILE A 820 39.51 28.40 0.38
CA ILE A 820 39.84 27.40 1.41
C ILE A 820 41.28 26.90 1.26
N ILE A 821 41.80 26.86 0.03
CA ILE A 821 43.16 26.38 -0.25
C ILE A 821 44.21 27.46 0.04
N ASN A 822 43.91 28.73 -0.29
CA ASN A 822 44.85 29.84 -0.16
C ASN A 822 44.89 30.50 1.24
N LYS A 823 43.84 30.32 2.06
CA LYS A 823 43.83 30.69 3.50
C LYS A 823 44.20 29.48 4.33
#